data_AF-A0A661MWY8-F1
#
_entry.id   AF-A0A661MWY8-F1
#
_cell.length_a   1.000
_cell.length_b   1.000
_cell.length_c   1.000
_cell.angle_alpha   90.00
_cell.angle_beta   90.00
_cell.angle_gamma   90.00
#
_symmetry.space_group_name_H-M   'P 1'
#
loop_
_entity.id
_entity.type
_entity.pdbx_description
1 polymer ?
#
loop_
_entity_poly.entity_id
_entity_poly.type
_entity_poly.pdbx_seq_one_letter_code
_entity_poly.pdbx_strand_id
1 'polypeptide(L)'
;MMMRHRRPNVARGLANKLPILLICLPACGGGDSAGGPDGNGETPDVIILDEEQAPADRSDVSYVGNLLAKMDAGEWTLGEGLVATLQLFSGEREADSVLRHTELLSHEGTGIFLMAEEYRDDGADADARAEISRLLDLLVFSVADLEEMAGLGPKSARITTKGAAERCSKFFTGEPPGVGACLEQESTMIEGELYRIFFPADPLPQAGWTAAHVALAREAMQDAVPKYNELSNANGLAKMPPVAMVFSASNQGGVWGKTFPNPPEACAISVYTGLQSQPPDRFKQLLAHELAHCFQGATYPRQHAVQLNTMRWHFEGLAEYWSNVVYPEVDFEWRFLKKLEAIELTTSILFGRSYENFLFFQHLGSTIGNDAILRLVGTLPDYPDSDLGDQRDALASFSGMAQTYHEFVKAVTDGRVEDTSHALIPFEARAFEVGLYGKATPYVKVPLLRPFGVLRLLIGVDEGKRASLGFDGRGAVIESTGPASHGKSAGPAGQVVESVRDPAGRNWMQGVPSEIPEEECNTRKIILVATSSEPNAGFDLAVPDFDDVNDCCLHGGWVVNNDDIAELSTAGIGLPVSVSGQFSATFGTDGHVGFLWGGYTRAWSAQLPDADAQYTMTLNGGGTQSYSTRNANQLTYGGPELTPLQSETAPFDQIVEPYPVALDAWYGDVETTHLYECEGDTLTMFINGPGKVFDIDWSRVN
;
A
#
# COMPACT_ATOMS: atom_id res chain seq x y z
N MET A 1 37.29 -38.40 -23.96
CA MET A 1 36.56 -37.81 -25.09
C MET A 1 37.10 -36.40 -25.26
N MET A 2 37.86 -36.09 -26.32
CA MET A 2 38.54 -34.78 -26.44
C MET A 2 37.63 -33.74 -27.09
N MET A 3 37.24 -32.70 -26.35
CA MET A 3 36.70 -31.47 -26.96
C MET A 3 37.83 -30.48 -27.25
N ARG A 4 37.82 -29.91 -28.46
CA ARG A 4 38.74 -28.85 -28.88
C ARG A 4 38.12 -27.48 -28.58
N HIS A 5 38.74 -26.68 -27.74
CA HIS A 5 38.38 -25.26 -27.64
C HIS A 5 38.70 -24.54 -28.96
N ARG A 6 37.71 -23.86 -29.53
CA ARG A 6 37.94 -22.80 -30.52
C ARG A 6 38.33 -21.53 -29.77
N ARG A 7 39.42 -20.89 -30.18
CA ARG A 7 39.74 -19.51 -29.78
C ARG A 7 38.97 -18.52 -30.67
N PRO A 8 38.35 -17.46 -30.14
CA PRO A 8 37.96 -16.32 -30.95
C PRO A 8 39.20 -15.46 -31.28
N ASN A 9 39.24 -14.90 -32.48
CA ASN A 9 40.29 -13.97 -32.90
C ASN A 9 39.97 -12.56 -32.37
N VAL A 10 40.89 -11.96 -31.62
CA VAL A 10 40.80 -10.55 -31.22
C VAL A 10 41.22 -9.67 -32.39
N ALA A 11 40.25 -9.03 -33.05
CA ALA A 11 40.50 -7.98 -34.02
C ALA A 11 40.63 -6.63 -33.29
N ARG A 12 41.83 -6.02 -33.33
CA ARG A 12 42.04 -4.64 -32.84
C ARG A 12 41.36 -3.66 -33.80
N GLY A 13 40.37 -2.91 -33.31
CA GLY A 13 39.66 -1.86 -34.05
C GLY A 13 39.85 -0.49 -33.38
N LEU A 14 40.48 0.43 -34.10
CA LEU A 14 40.85 1.79 -33.68
C LEU A 14 39.74 2.60 -32.98
N ALA A 15 40.15 3.35 -31.96
CA ALA A 15 39.34 4.43 -31.40
C ALA A 15 39.10 5.53 -32.44
N ASN A 16 37.85 5.96 -32.58
CA ASN A 16 37.47 7.18 -33.29
C ASN A 16 36.56 8.02 -32.39
N LYS A 17 36.99 9.26 -32.12
CA LYS A 17 36.18 10.27 -31.44
C LYS A 17 35.12 10.77 -32.42
N LEU A 18 33.84 10.68 -32.06
CA LEU A 18 32.73 11.31 -32.77
C LEU A 18 32.41 12.65 -32.10
N PRO A 19 32.44 13.79 -32.81
CA PRO A 19 31.86 15.03 -32.33
C PRO A 19 30.34 14.99 -32.54
N ILE A 20 29.58 15.42 -31.53
CA ILE A 20 28.13 15.61 -31.64
C ILE A 20 27.88 16.81 -32.55
N LEU A 21 27.33 16.56 -33.74
CA LEU A 21 26.97 17.60 -34.70
C LEU A 21 25.51 18.02 -34.47
N LEU A 22 25.31 19.20 -33.88
CA LEU A 22 24.00 19.80 -33.73
C LEU A 22 23.48 20.27 -35.11
N ILE A 23 22.39 19.69 -35.61
CA ILE A 23 21.75 20.11 -36.86
C ILE A 23 20.55 21.01 -36.52
N CYS A 24 20.72 22.31 -36.69
CA CYS A 24 19.60 23.23 -36.82
C CYS A 24 19.04 23.16 -38.25
N LEU A 25 17.73 22.98 -38.40
CA LEU A 25 17.01 23.18 -39.67
C LEU A 25 16.25 24.51 -39.63
N PRO A 26 16.29 25.31 -40.71
CA PRO A 26 15.54 26.56 -40.79
C PRO A 26 14.10 26.33 -41.25
N ALA A 27 13.20 27.24 -40.85
CA ALA A 27 11.84 27.31 -41.36
C ALA A 27 11.79 27.87 -42.79
N CYS A 28 10.76 27.49 -43.56
CA CYS A 28 9.82 28.41 -44.25
C CYS A 28 8.93 27.66 -45.29
N GLY A 29 7.65 28.06 -45.34
CA GLY A 29 6.64 27.54 -46.28
C GLY A 29 5.36 27.19 -45.51
N GLY A 30 4.23 27.90 -45.61
CA GLY A 30 3.83 28.91 -46.60
C GLY A 30 2.68 28.36 -47.44
N GLY A 31 1.46 28.42 -46.90
CA GLY A 31 0.24 27.94 -47.54
C GLY A 31 -0.99 28.57 -46.89
N ASP A 32 -1.83 29.20 -47.71
CA ASP A 32 -2.89 30.10 -47.25
C ASP A 32 -4.17 29.39 -46.75
N SER A 33 -4.74 30.01 -45.71
CA SER A 33 -6.16 30.04 -45.30
C SER A 33 -7.18 29.11 -45.99
N ALA A 34 -7.79 28.24 -45.16
CA ALA A 34 -9.23 27.99 -45.22
C ALA A 34 -9.79 28.15 -43.79
N GLY A 35 -10.71 29.10 -43.59
CA GLY A 35 -11.24 29.41 -42.27
C GLY A 35 -12.14 28.29 -41.73
N GLY A 36 -11.66 27.58 -40.71
CA GLY A 36 -12.53 26.89 -39.76
C GLY A 36 -13.11 27.91 -38.75
N PRO A 37 -14.21 27.58 -38.05
CA PRO A 37 -14.73 28.47 -37.01
C PRO A 37 -13.72 28.59 -35.86
N ASP A 38 -13.40 29.82 -35.47
CA ASP A 38 -12.58 30.14 -34.29
C ASP A 38 -13.36 29.82 -33.00
N GLY A 39 -13.55 28.53 -32.74
CA GLY A 39 -13.90 28.04 -31.42
C GLY A 39 -12.68 28.18 -30.53
N ASN A 40 -12.67 29.17 -29.64
CA ASN A 40 -11.75 29.26 -28.51
C ASN A 40 -12.07 28.13 -27.51
N GLY A 41 -11.88 26.88 -27.92
CA GLY A 41 -11.90 25.73 -27.03
C GLY A 41 -10.70 25.84 -26.12
N GLU A 42 -10.93 26.30 -24.88
CA GLU A 42 -9.93 26.24 -23.82
C GLU A 42 -9.44 24.80 -23.73
N THR A 43 -8.13 24.60 -23.87
CA THR A 43 -7.54 23.27 -23.67
C THR A 43 -7.81 22.86 -22.23
N PRO A 44 -8.42 21.68 -21.99
CA PRO A 44 -8.84 21.32 -20.65
C PRO A 44 -7.65 21.28 -19.69
N ASP A 45 -7.92 21.61 -18.43
CA ASP A 45 -6.94 21.66 -17.36
C ASP A 45 -6.40 20.24 -17.06
N VAL A 46 -5.26 19.89 -17.65
CA VAL A 46 -4.58 18.61 -17.40
C VAL A 46 -3.77 18.70 -16.11
N ILE A 47 -4.17 17.95 -15.09
CA ILE A 47 -3.36 17.68 -13.91
C ILE A 47 -2.40 16.55 -14.27
N ILE A 48 -1.13 16.90 -14.54
CA ILE A 48 -0.06 15.91 -14.71
C ILE A 48 0.48 15.57 -13.32
N LEU A 49 0.31 14.32 -12.91
CA LEU A 49 1.03 13.76 -11.78
C LEU A 49 2.45 13.40 -12.26
N ASP A 50 3.40 14.34 -12.13
CA ASP A 50 4.76 14.15 -12.65
C ASP A 50 5.43 12.91 -12.04
N GLU A 51 5.81 11.97 -12.92
CA GLU A 51 6.49 10.72 -12.57
C GLU A 51 7.91 10.95 -12.02
N GLU A 52 8.47 12.13 -12.27
CA GLU A 52 9.86 12.48 -11.96
C GLU A 52 10.06 12.96 -10.51
N GLN A 53 9.41 12.30 -9.56
CA GLN A 53 10.00 12.23 -8.22
C GLN A 53 11.30 11.43 -8.33
N ALA A 54 12.43 12.11 -8.13
CA ALA A 54 13.74 11.45 -8.07
C ALA A 54 13.65 10.23 -7.14
N PRO A 55 14.21 9.06 -7.53
CA PRO A 55 14.06 7.83 -6.76
C PRO A 55 14.47 8.10 -5.32
N ALA A 56 13.53 7.91 -4.39
CA ALA A 56 13.69 8.28 -2.99
C ALA A 56 15.01 7.71 -2.47
N ASP A 57 15.85 8.56 -1.86
CA ASP A 57 17.16 8.16 -1.37
C ASP A 57 17.03 6.91 -0.48
N ARG A 58 17.72 5.83 -0.85
CA ARG A 58 17.66 4.52 -0.16
C ARG A 58 18.92 4.24 0.66
N SER A 59 19.80 5.22 0.81
CA SER A 59 21.08 5.03 1.50
C SER A 59 20.98 4.89 3.02
N ASP A 60 19.80 5.13 3.58
CA ASP A 60 19.37 4.88 4.96
C ASP A 60 18.81 3.45 5.17
N VAL A 61 18.52 2.69 4.12
CA VAL A 61 17.85 1.38 4.27
C VAL A 61 18.83 0.29 4.67
N SER A 62 19.93 0.15 3.94
CA SER A 62 20.93 -0.91 4.16
C SER A 62 22.24 -0.55 3.46
N TYR A 63 23.30 -1.29 3.73
CA TYR A 63 24.59 -1.14 3.04
C TYR A 63 24.45 -1.23 1.51
N VAL A 64 23.61 -2.14 1.01
CA VAL A 64 23.32 -2.24 -0.44
C VAL A 64 22.56 -1.01 -0.95
N GLY A 65 21.59 -0.50 -0.18
CA GLY A 65 20.91 0.75 -0.52
C GLY A 65 21.87 1.94 -0.59
N ASN A 66 22.86 1.98 0.30
CA ASN A 66 23.89 3.01 0.35
C ASN A 66 24.87 2.93 -0.83
N LEU A 67 25.35 1.73 -1.14
CA LEU A 67 26.18 1.43 -2.31
C LEU A 67 25.49 1.87 -3.62
N LEU A 68 24.25 1.43 -3.83
CA LEU A 68 23.50 1.76 -5.05
C LEU A 68 23.24 3.26 -5.18
N ALA A 69 22.85 3.95 -4.09
CA ALA A 69 22.64 5.40 -4.12
C ALA A 69 23.92 6.20 -4.46
N LYS A 70 25.10 5.71 -4.06
CA LYS A 70 26.40 6.30 -4.46
C LYS A 70 26.76 6.00 -5.92
N MET A 71 26.42 4.81 -6.42
CA MET A 71 26.58 4.47 -7.83
C MET A 71 25.67 5.32 -8.73
N ASP A 72 24.39 5.47 -8.36
CA ASP A 72 23.41 6.30 -9.08
C ASP A 72 23.82 7.78 -9.12
N ALA A 73 24.49 8.26 -8.07
CA ALA A 73 25.06 9.61 -8.00
C ALA A 73 26.40 9.75 -8.77
N GLY A 74 26.95 8.67 -9.31
CA GLY A 74 28.25 8.66 -9.99
C GLY A 74 29.45 8.88 -9.05
N GLU A 75 29.28 8.69 -7.74
CA GLU A 75 30.37 8.83 -6.76
C GLU A 75 31.34 7.65 -6.83
N TRP A 76 30.84 6.44 -7.12
CA TRP A 76 31.60 5.19 -7.17
C TRP A 76 31.19 4.33 -8.37
N THR A 77 32.14 3.56 -8.90
CA THR A 77 31.84 2.31 -9.61
C THR A 77 31.45 1.20 -8.63
N LEU A 78 30.80 0.14 -9.12
CA LEU A 78 30.44 -1.02 -8.30
C LEU A 78 31.65 -1.62 -7.56
N GLY A 79 32.79 -1.77 -8.24
CA GLY A 79 34.02 -2.32 -7.65
C GLY A 79 34.58 -1.46 -6.53
N GLU A 80 34.68 -0.14 -6.74
CA GLU A 80 35.14 0.81 -5.70
C GLU A 80 34.22 0.82 -4.48
N GLY A 81 32.90 0.80 -4.69
CA GLY A 81 31.92 0.81 -3.62
C GLY A 81 31.87 -0.51 -2.83
N LEU A 82 32.02 -1.66 -3.49
CA LEU A 82 32.16 -2.96 -2.82
C LEU A 82 33.45 -3.01 -2.00
N VAL A 83 34.60 -2.59 -2.56
CA VAL A 83 35.86 -2.48 -1.81
C VAL A 83 35.71 -1.56 -0.60
N ALA A 84 35.13 -0.38 -0.75
CA ALA A 84 34.95 0.57 0.35
C ALA A 84 34.04 0.00 1.46
N THR A 85 32.96 -0.70 1.09
CA THR A 85 32.00 -1.29 2.04
C THR A 85 32.59 -2.52 2.74
N LEU A 86 33.34 -3.36 2.04
CA LEU A 86 34.09 -4.46 2.66
C LEU A 86 35.23 -3.96 3.54
N GLN A 87 35.89 -2.84 3.21
CA GLN A 87 36.87 -2.19 4.07
C GLN A 87 36.24 -1.58 5.33
N LEU A 88 35.01 -1.03 5.24
CA LEU A 88 34.22 -0.67 6.42
C LEU A 88 33.96 -1.90 7.30
N PHE A 89 33.57 -3.02 6.69
CA PHE A 89 33.37 -4.25 7.44
C PHE A 89 34.67 -4.71 8.09
N SER A 90 35.79 -4.83 7.38
CA SER A 90 37.07 -5.23 8.01
C SER A 90 37.62 -4.26 9.07
N GLY A 91 37.02 -3.08 9.25
CA GLY A 91 37.51 -2.03 10.14
C GLY A 91 38.71 -1.27 9.56
N GLU A 92 38.97 -1.42 8.26
CA GLU A 92 39.97 -0.65 7.52
C GLU A 92 39.46 0.75 7.10
N ARG A 93 38.14 1.01 7.24
CA ARG A 93 37.51 2.33 7.07
C ARG A 93 36.44 2.61 8.12
N GLU A 94 36.24 3.90 8.40
CA GLU A 94 35.16 4.40 9.26
C GLU A 94 33.85 4.59 8.48
N ALA A 95 32.71 4.42 9.16
CA ALA A 95 31.37 4.49 8.57
C ALA A 95 31.12 5.79 7.79
N ASP A 96 31.41 6.94 8.39
CA ASP A 96 31.26 8.28 7.80
C ASP A 96 32.04 8.49 6.48
N SER A 97 33.07 7.69 6.22
CA SER A 97 33.87 7.75 4.99
C SER A 97 33.32 6.90 3.85
N VAL A 98 32.39 5.98 4.16
CA VAL A 98 31.85 4.97 3.27
C VAL A 98 30.36 5.19 3.05
N LEU A 99 29.59 5.45 4.10
CA LEU A 99 28.15 5.58 4.04
C LEU A 99 27.70 7.02 3.78
N ARG A 100 26.62 7.21 3.00
CA ARG A 100 25.89 8.49 2.92
C ARG A 100 25.12 8.79 4.21
N HIS A 101 24.32 7.83 4.69
CA HIS A 101 23.70 7.84 6.02
C HIS A 101 24.31 6.75 6.88
N THR A 102 24.72 7.09 8.10
CA THR A 102 25.34 6.17 9.07
C THR A 102 24.31 5.45 9.95
N GLU A 103 23.14 6.05 10.12
CA GLU A 103 21.96 5.43 10.73
C GLU A 103 21.22 4.63 9.65
N LEU A 104 21.37 3.31 9.67
CA LEU A 104 20.71 2.38 8.75
C LEU A 104 19.49 1.71 9.41
N LEU A 105 18.47 1.34 8.62
CA LEU A 105 17.30 0.60 9.09
C LEU A 105 17.55 -0.92 9.18
N SER A 106 18.24 -1.48 8.19
CA SER A 106 18.82 -2.82 8.22
C SER A 106 20.33 -2.72 8.39
N HIS A 107 20.83 -3.51 9.32
CA HIS A 107 22.23 -3.64 9.68
C HIS A 107 22.83 -4.96 9.17
N GLU A 108 22.24 -5.58 8.14
CA GLU A 108 22.69 -6.89 7.64
C GLU A 108 23.63 -6.76 6.45
N GLY A 109 24.66 -7.60 6.42
CA GLY A 109 25.72 -7.56 5.41
C GLY A 109 25.47 -8.42 4.18
N THR A 110 24.54 -9.39 4.23
CA THR A 110 24.41 -10.51 3.28
C THR A 110 24.47 -10.08 1.82
N GLY A 111 23.66 -9.10 1.41
CA GLY A 111 23.65 -8.62 0.03
C GLY A 111 24.99 -8.05 -0.47
N ILE A 112 25.76 -7.35 0.37
CA ILE A 112 27.10 -6.83 -0.02
C ILE A 112 28.08 -7.98 -0.27
N PHE A 113 28.02 -9.04 0.54
CA PHE A 113 28.91 -10.19 0.35
C PHE A 113 28.56 -10.95 -0.94
N LEU A 114 27.27 -11.17 -1.23
CA LEU A 114 26.84 -11.81 -2.47
C LEU A 114 27.28 -11.02 -3.72
N MET A 115 27.07 -9.69 -3.73
CA MET A 115 27.54 -8.82 -4.82
C MET A 115 29.07 -8.79 -4.93
N ALA A 116 29.78 -8.94 -3.82
CA ALA A 116 31.24 -9.02 -3.81
C ALA A 116 31.75 -10.35 -4.39
N GLU A 117 31.09 -11.48 -4.11
CA GLU A 117 31.45 -12.77 -4.71
C GLU A 117 31.18 -12.79 -6.22
N GLU A 118 30.03 -12.26 -6.67
CA GLU A 118 29.71 -12.04 -8.09
C GLU A 118 30.82 -11.21 -8.76
N TYR A 119 31.09 -10.01 -8.23
CA TYR A 119 32.09 -9.11 -8.79
C TYR A 119 33.51 -9.68 -8.76
N ARG A 120 33.90 -10.44 -7.72
CA ARG A 120 35.20 -11.14 -7.63
C ARG A 120 35.44 -12.07 -8.80
N ASP A 121 34.39 -12.69 -9.32
CA ASP A 121 34.50 -13.73 -10.34
C ASP A 121 34.45 -13.13 -11.76
N ASP A 122 33.56 -12.17 -12.05
CA ASP A 122 33.37 -11.63 -13.42
C ASP A 122 33.67 -10.13 -13.61
N GLY A 123 33.81 -9.37 -12.52
CA GLY A 123 33.89 -7.90 -12.52
C GLY A 123 34.96 -7.29 -13.44
N ALA A 124 34.67 -6.09 -13.94
CA ALA A 124 35.48 -5.44 -14.97
C ALA A 124 36.83 -4.88 -14.47
N ASP A 125 36.90 -4.44 -13.20
CA ASP A 125 38.12 -3.90 -12.60
C ASP A 125 38.94 -5.02 -11.92
N ALA A 126 40.13 -5.27 -12.45
CA ALA A 126 41.01 -6.33 -11.95
C ALA A 126 41.63 -6.01 -10.57
N ASP A 127 41.88 -4.74 -10.25
CA ASP A 127 42.46 -4.34 -8.98
C ASP A 127 41.40 -4.38 -7.88
N ALA A 128 40.17 -3.93 -8.19
CA ALA A 128 39.03 -4.07 -7.28
C ALA A 128 38.71 -5.55 -6.98
N ARG A 129 38.78 -6.45 -7.97
CA ARG A 129 38.60 -7.90 -7.74
C ARG A 129 39.66 -8.51 -6.85
N ALA A 130 40.93 -8.13 -7.03
CA ALA A 130 42.02 -8.62 -6.19
C ALA A 130 41.84 -8.18 -4.73
N GLU A 131 41.41 -6.94 -4.52
CA GLU A 131 41.14 -6.38 -3.19
C GLU A 131 39.87 -6.97 -2.56
N ILE A 132 38.80 -7.17 -3.33
CA ILE A 132 37.59 -7.89 -2.88
C ILE A 132 37.96 -9.31 -2.46
N SER A 133 38.78 -10.04 -3.23
CA SER A 133 39.24 -11.38 -2.83
C SER A 133 39.98 -11.35 -1.49
N ARG A 134 40.91 -10.40 -1.29
CA ARG A 134 41.63 -10.23 -0.01
C ARG A 134 40.68 -9.95 1.16
N LEU A 135 39.66 -9.12 0.94
CA LEU A 135 38.70 -8.74 1.96
C LEU A 135 37.71 -9.88 2.26
N LEU A 136 37.32 -10.67 1.27
CA LEU A 136 36.52 -11.87 1.48
C LEU A 136 37.33 -12.95 2.24
N ASP A 137 38.58 -13.20 1.87
CA ASP A 137 39.50 -14.10 2.61
C ASP A 137 39.75 -13.65 4.08
N LEU A 138 39.44 -12.39 4.39
CA LEU A 138 39.53 -11.79 5.73
C LEU A 138 38.22 -11.86 6.53
N LEU A 139 37.08 -11.80 5.82
CA LEU A 139 35.75 -11.61 6.40
C LEU A 139 34.87 -12.86 6.35
N VAL A 140 35.25 -13.87 5.56
CA VAL A 140 34.52 -15.11 5.35
C VAL A 140 35.39 -16.27 5.86
N PHE A 141 34.83 -17.10 6.73
CA PHE A 141 35.53 -18.23 7.33
C PHE A 141 34.86 -19.54 6.92
N SER A 142 35.63 -20.50 6.42
CA SER A 142 35.12 -21.86 6.21
C SER A 142 34.93 -22.59 7.55
N VAL A 143 34.16 -23.67 7.55
CA VAL A 143 34.03 -24.56 8.73
C VAL A 143 35.41 -25.04 9.19
N ALA A 144 36.29 -25.38 8.24
CA ALA A 144 37.66 -25.80 8.54
C ALA A 144 38.50 -24.68 9.17
N ASP A 145 38.34 -23.42 8.76
CA ASP A 145 39.00 -22.27 9.41
C ASP A 145 38.52 -22.10 10.86
N LEU A 146 37.21 -22.19 11.08
CA LEU A 146 36.59 -22.04 12.41
C LEU A 146 36.98 -23.21 13.33
N GLU A 147 36.99 -24.45 12.83
CA GLU A 147 37.49 -25.63 13.57
C GLU A 147 39.01 -25.55 13.82
N GLU A 148 39.82 -24.95 12.93
CA GLU A 148 41.25 -24.68 13.19
C GLU A 148 41.41 -23.61 14.29
N MET A 149 40.66 -22.51 14.21
CA MET A 149 40.65 -21.43 15.22
C MET A 149 40.12 -21.89 16.58
N ALA A 150 39.25 -22.90 16.62
CA ALA A 150 38.81 -23.58 17.84
C ALA A 150 39.74 -24.70 18.33
N GLY A 151 40.82 -25.00 17.60
CA GLY A 151 41.76 -26.09 17.95
C GLY A 151 41.19 -27.50 17.80
N LEU A 152 40.10 -27.66 17.05
CA LEU A 152 39.38 -28.91 16.80
C LEU A 152 39.80 -29.58 15.49
N GLY A 153 40.41 -28.82 14.57
CA GLY A 153 40.87 -29.31 13.28
C GLY A 153 41.85 -30.51 13.35
N PRO A 154 41.97 -31.30 12.27
CA PRO A 154 42.76 -32.53 12.26
C PRO A 154 44.23 -32.29 12.56
N LYS A 155 44.75 -32.94 13.62
CA LYS A 155 46.16 -32.85 14.08
C LYS A 155 47.21 -33.31 13.04
N SER A 156 46.77 -33.83 11.91
CA SER A 156 47.63 -34.39 10.86
C SER A 156 48.17 -33.29 9.93
N ALA A 157 49.50 -33.18 9.91
CA ALA A 157 50.31 -32.48 8.90
C ALA A 157 50.40 -30.94 8.97
N ARG A 158 50.94 -30.41 10.08
CA ARG A 158 51.83 -29.23 10.10
C ARG A 158 51.39 -28.01 9.27
N ILE A 159 50.09 -27.73 9.18
CA ILE A 159 49.63 -26.37 8.86
C ILE A 159 50.20 -25.50 9.98
N THR A 160 50.99 -24.49 9.60
CA THR A 160 51.76 -23.73 10.57
C THR A 160 50.81 -23.04 11.53
N THR A 161 51.04 -23.16 12.84
CA THR A 161 50.27 -22.47 13.91
C THR A 161 50.18 -20.95 13.70
N LYS A 162 51.07 -20.40 12.88
CA LYS A 162 51.03 -19.04 12.35
C LYS A 162 49.73 -18.72 11.60
N GLY A 163 49.11 -19.66 10.87
CA GLY A 163 47.89 -19.46 10.09
C GLY A 163 46.65 -19.25 10.97
N ALA A 164 46.38 -20.16 11.91
CA ALA A 164 45.38 -19.96 12.96
C ALA A 164 45.62 -18.63 13.72
N ALA A 165 46.84 -18.40 14.21
CA ALA A 165 47.14 -17.18 14.97
C ALA A 165 46.96 -15.89 14.14
N GLU A 166 47.28 -15.91 12.85
CA GLU A 166 47.06 -14.78 11.94
C GLU A 166 45.56 -14.56 11.67
N ARG A 167 44.77 -15.64 11.46
CA ARG A 167 43.30 -15.55 11.34
C ARG A 167 42.64 -15.06 12.63
N CYS A 168 43.11 -15.51 13.79
CA CYS A 168 42.71 -14.94 15.09
C CYS A 168 43.06 -13.44 15.18
N SER A 169 44.26 -13.02 14.76
CA SER A 169 44.66 -11.59 14.78
C SER A 169 43.89 -10.69 13.80
N LYS A 170 43.15 -11.31 12.89
CA LYS A 170 42.28 -10.67 11.90
C LYS A 170 40.82 -10.62 12.36
N PHE A 171 40.41 -11.66 13.09
CA PHE A 171 39.08 -11.79 13.68
C PHE A 171 38.87 -10.88 14.91
N PHE A 172 39.91 -10.77 15.74
CA PHE A 172 39.98 -9.82 16.84
C PHE A 172 40.71 -8.56 16.37
N THR A 173 40.22 -7.38 16.74
CA THR A 173 40.88 -6.09 16.45
C THR A 173 42.08 -5.86 17.39
N GLY A 174 43.11 -6.71 17.30
CA GLY A 174 44.33 -6.62 18.10
C GLY A 174 45.26 -7.84 18.01
N GLU A 175 46.42 -7.77 18.65
CA GLU A 175 47.28 -8.96 18.80
C GLU A 175 46.57 -10.02 19.65
N PRO A 176 46.33 -11.24 19.13
CA PRO A 176 45.75 -12.31 19.92
C PRO A 176 46.81 -12.80 20.92
N PRO A 177 46.43 -13.11 22.18
CA PRO A 177 47.36 -13.73 23.10
C PRO A 177 47.85 -15.07 22.53
N GLY A 178 49.15 -15.31 22.69
CA GLY A 178 49.91 -16.11 21.73
C GLY A 178 49.48 -17.57 21.57
N VAL A 179 49.49 -18.03 20.32
CA VAL A 179 49.56 -19.44 19.87
C VAL A 179 48.63 -20.41 20.64
N GLY A 180 47.33 -20.17 20.57
CA GLY A 180 46.28 -21.04 21.09
C GLY A 180 45.03 -21.02 20.20
N ALA A 181 44.02 -21.81 20.58
CA ALA A 181 42.66 -21.63 20.04
C ALA A 181 42.13 -20.28 20.49
N CYS A 182 41.47 -19.55 19.60
CA CYS A 182 40.85 -18.25 19.89
C CYS A 182 39.33 -18.27 19.81
N LEU A 183 38.75 -19.40 19.39
CA LEU A 183 37.32 -19.64 19.46
C LEU A 183 37.06 -20.83 20.40
N GLU A 184 35.95 -20.77 21.11
CA GLU A 184 35.27 -21.95 21.64
C GLU A 184 34.19 -22.39 20.62
N GLN A 185 33.84 -23.67 20.65
CA GLN A 185 32.77 -24.23 19.81
C GLN A 185 31.72 -24.88 20.72
N GLU A 186 30.47 -24.48 20.55
CA GLU A 186 29.32 -25.26 20.93
C GLU A 186 28.69 -25.94 19.71
N SER A 187 27.94 -27.02 19.94
CA SER A 187 27.24 -27.71 18.86
C SER A 187 25.95 -28.35 19.35
N THR A 188 24.98 -28.45 18.45
CA THR A 188 23.68 -29.07 18.71
C THR A 188 23.29 -29.96 17.53
N MET A 189 22.62 -31.07 17.83
CA MET A 189 22.04 -31.95 16.82
C MET A 189 20.57 -31.57 16.63
N ILE A 190 20.18 -31.21 15.41
CA ILE A 190 18.78 -30.89 15.08
C ILE A 190 18.38 -31.78 13.89
N GLU A 191 17.32 -32.57 14.06
CA GLU A 191 16.84 -33.58 13.11
C GLU A 191 17.89 -34.61 12.59
N GLY A 192 19.05 -34.72 13.24
CA GLY A 192 20.14 -35.61 12.83
C GLY A 192 21.32 -34.92 12.15
N GLU A 193 21.22 -33.61 11.87
CA GLU A 193 22.32 -32.79 11.34
C GLU A 193 23.03 -32.01 12.45
N LEU A 194 24.32 -31.70 12.25
CA LEU A 194 25.21 -31.06 13.23
C LEU A 194 25.37 -29.56 12.98
N TYR A 195 24.77 -28.76 13.85
CA TYR A 195 24.85 -27.29 13.84
C TYR A 195 25.92 -26.83 14.83
N ARG A 196 26.75 -25.85 14.44
CA ARG A 196 27.89 -25.36 15.21
C ARG A 196 27.77 -23.87 15.48
N ILE A 197 28.16 -23.47 16.68
CA ILE A 197 28.28 -22.06 17.09
C ILE A 197 29.70 -21.84 17.61
N PHE A 198 30.42 -20.91 17.00
CA PHE A 198 31.77 -20.51 17.36
C PHE A 198 31.75 -19.11 17.97
N PHE A 199 32.46 -18.91 19.08
CA PHE A 199 32.51 -17.63 19.79
C PHE A 199 33.87 -17.43 20.46
N PRO A 200 34.25 -16.20 20.86
CA PRO A 200 35.55 -15.95 21.48
C PRO A 200 35.82 -16.85 22.69
N ALA A 201 37.02 -17.41 22.79
CA ALA A 201 37.42 -18.22 23.93
C ALA A 201 37.75 -17.38 25.18
N ASP A 202 37.51 -17.88 26.39
CA ASP A 202 38.03 -17.27 27.63
C ASP A 202 39.57 -17.45 27.71
N PRO A 203 40.40 -16.42 28.03
CA PRO A 203 40.08 -15.08 28.50
C PRO A 203 40.28 -13.98 27.43
N LEU A 204 39.93 -14.25 26.17
CA LEU A 204 39.96 -13.21 25.14
C LEU A 204 38.92 -12.12 25.45
N PRO A 205 39.12 -10.90 24.91
CA PRO A 205 38.07 -9.91 24.88
C PRO A 205 36.84 -10.49 24.15
N GLN A 206 35.82 -10.85 24.93
CA GLN A 206 34.54 -11.34 24.43
C GLN A 206 33.80 -10.28 23.58
N ALA A 207 34.32 -9.05 23.50
CA ALA A 207 33.70 -7.92 22.81
C ALA A 207 32.24 -7.63 23.24
N GLY A 208 31.87 -8.02 24.47
CA GLY A 208 30.51 -7.93 25.02
C GLY A 208 29.67 -9.21 24.88
N TRP A 209 30.16 -10.23 24.16
CA TRP A 209 29.52 -11.54 24.10
C TRP A 209 29.50 -12.24 25.47
N THR A 210 28.50 -13.09 25.64
CA THR A 210 28.26 -13.83 26.89
C THR A 210 27.65 -15.19 26.57
N ALA A 211 27.72 -16.13 27.51
CA ALA A 211 27.06 -17.43 27.38
C ALA A 211 25.53 -17.31 27.14
N ALA A 212 24.89 -16.21 27.56
CA ALA A 212 23.48 -15.95 27.26
C ALA A 212 23.24 -15.66 25.77
N HIS A 213 24.11 -14.89 25.12
CA HIS A 213 24.01 -14.65 23.67
C HIS A 213 24.23 -15.93 22.85
N VAL A 214 25.17 -16.78 23.27
CA VAL A 214 25.41 -18.09 22.64
C VAL A 214 24.20 -19.03 22.83
N ALA A 215 23.58 -19.01 24.02
CA ALA A 215 22.34 -19.73 24.28
C ALA A 215 21.19 -19.24 23.38
N LEU A 216 20.99 -17.93 23.22
CA LEU A 216 19.97 -17.36 22.32
C LEU A 216 20.19 -17.75 20.85
N ALA A 217 21.44 -17.80 20.38
CA ALA A 217 21.73 -18.31 19.03
C ALA A 217 21.42 -19.81 18.88
N ARG A 218 21.65 -20.59 19.94
CA ARG A 218 21.28 -22.01 19.97
C ARG A 218 19.77 -22.21 19.96
N GLU A 219 19.02 -21.41 20.72
CA GLU A 219 17.56 -21.36 20.71
C GLU A 219 17.04 -20.96 19.32
N ALA A 220 17.59 -19.92 18.68
CA ALA A 220 17.23 -19.52 17.33
C ALA A 220 17.40 -20.65 16.29
N MET A 221 18.48 -21.42 16.36
CA MET A 221 18.64 -22.62 15.52
C MET A 221 17.60 -23.70 15.86
N GLN A 222 17.33 -23.93 17.15
CA GLN A 222 16.40 -24.96 17.61
C GLN A 222 14.94 -24.67 17.24
N ASP A 223 14.55 -23.39 17.18
CA ASP A 223 13.22 -22.96 16.77
C ASP A 223 13.08 -22.92 15.23
N ALA A 224 14.04 -22.29 14.54
CA ALA A 224 13.93 -22.02 13.11
C ALA A 224 14.18 -23.24 12.22
N VAL A 225 15.18 -24.08 12.53
CA VAL A 225 15.57 -25.20 11.66
C VAL A 225 14.43 -26.23 11.48
N PRO A 226 13.72 -26.68 12.54
CA PRO A 226 12.57 -27.57 12.35
C PRO A 226 11.44 -26.93 11.55
N LYS A 227 11.21 -25.61 11.71
CA LYS A 227 10.16 -24.89 10.98
C LYS A 227 10.45 -24.81 9.49
N TYR A 228 11.69 -24.52 9.10
CA TYR A 228 12.09 -24.51 7.70
C TYR A 228 12.15 -25.93 7.10
N ASN A 229 12.51 -26.94 7.89
CA ASN A 229 12.41 -28.33 7.45
C ASN A 229 10.97 -28.83 7.29
N GLU A 230 10.02 -28.39 8.11
CA GLU A 230 8.58 -28.64 7.93
C GLU A 230 8.10 -28.14 6.55
N LEU A 231 8.39 -26.86 6.25
CA LEU A 231 8.10 -26.22 4.96
C LEU A 231 8.74 -26.97 3.78
N SER A 232 10.00 -27.38 3.94
CA SER A 232 10.73 -28.16 2.94
C SER A 232 10.08 -29.51 2.65
N ASN A 233 9.73 -30.26 3.72
CA ASN A 233 9.18 -31.61 3.62
C ASN A 233 7.81 -31.61 2.92
N ALA A 234 6.97 -30.62 3.22
CA ALA A 234 5.64 -30.47 2.61
C ALA A 234 5.70 -30.31 1.08
N ASN A 235 6.76 -29.70 0.56
CA ASN A 235 6.92 -29.35 -0.85
C ASN A 235 7.94 -30.24 -1.60
N GLY A 236 8.55 -31.22 -0.93
CA GLY A 236 9.57 -32.09 -1.53
C GLY A 236 10.89 -31.39 -1.85
N LEU A 237 11.18 -30.30 -1.13
CA LEU A 237 12.34 -29.42 -1.32
C LEU A 237 13.56 -29.89 -0.52
N ALA A 238 14.70 -29.22 -0.72
CA ALA A 238 15.92 -29.46 0.04
C ALA A 238 15.81 -28.88 1.46
N LYS A 239 16.10 -29.72 2.46
CA LYS A 239 16.14 -29.32 3.86
C LYS A 239 17.21 -28.25 4.14
N MET A 240 17.05 -27.56 5.26
CA MET A 240 18.09 -26.73 5.87
C MET A 240 19.43 -27.48 5.91
N PRO A 241 20.52 -26.93 5.35
CA PRO A 241 21.84 -27.53 5.45
C PRO A 241 22.41 -27.36 6.87
N PRO A 242 23.47 -28.10 7.24
CA PRO A 242 24.25 -27.78 8.43
C PRO A 242 24.68 -26.31 8.43
N VAL A 243 24.71 -25.67 9.60
CA VAL A 243 25.12 -24.26 9.77
C VAL A 243 26.31 -24.15 10.71
N ALA A 244 27.27 -23.29 10.35
CA ALA A 244 28.36 -22.83 11.19
C ALA A 244 28.18 -21.33 11.45
N MET A 245 27.71 -20.98 12.65
CA MET A 245 27.55 -19.60 13.08
C MET A 245 28.79 -19.14 13.85
N VAL A 246 29.27 -17.91 13.61
CA VAL A 246 30.46 -17.36 14.29
C VAL A 246 30.21 -15.95 14.84
N PHE A 247 30.49 -15.76 16.13
CA PHE A 247 30.34 -14.51 16.87
C PHE A 247 31.60 -13.63 16.73
N SER A 248 31.56 -12.67 15.81
CA SER A 248 32.65 -11.73 15.53
C SER A 248 32.93 -10.82 16.74
N ALA A 249 34.21 -10.61 17.04
CA ALA A 249 34.65 -9.71 18.09
C ALA A 249 34.70 -8.22 17.67
N SER A 250 34.21 -7.87 16.47
CA SER A 250 34.30 -6.52 15.91
C SER A 250 32.92 -5.91 15.66
N ASN A 251 32.81 -4.59 15.84
CA ASN A 251 31.59 -3.80 15.64
C ASN A 251 31.50 -3.26 14.19
N GLN A 252 31.85 -4.11 13.23
CA GLN A 252 32.14 -3.83 11.82
C GLN A 252 31.12 -2.90 11.14
N GLY A 253 31.36 -1.58 11.18
CA GLY A 253 30.45 -0.57 10.60
C GLY A 253 29.01 -0.57 11.13
N GLY A 254 28.76 -1.18 12.29
CA GLY A 254 27.42 -1.37 12.85
C GLY A 254 26.64 -2.55 12.27
N VAL A 255 27.27 -3.49 11.56
CA VAL A 255 26.60 -4.72 11.07
C VAL A 255 26.10 -5.55 12.28
N TRP A 256 24.98 -6.27 12.10
CA TRP A 256 24.38 -7.20 13.07
C TRP A 256 24.55 -8.66 12.66
N GLY A 257 24.27 -8.99 11.40
CA GLY A 257 24.35 -10.33 10.83
C GLY A 257 24.84 -10.33 9.39
N LYS A 258 25.25 -11.52 8.91
CA LYS A 258 25.35 -11.86 7.49
C LYS A 258 25.36 -13.37 7.28
N THR A 259 24.93 -13.81 6.10
CA THR A 259 24.94 -15.22 5.69
C THR A 259 25.77 -15.46 4.42
N PHE A 260 26.48 -16.59 4.42
CA PHE A 260 27.08 -17.22 3.24
C PHE A 260 26.33 -18.55 3.01
N PRO A 261 25.38 -18.58 2.06
CA PRO A 261 24.45 -19.69 1.92
C PRO A 261 24.96 -20.83 1.04
N ASN A 262 25.98 -20.58 0.19
CA ASN A 262 26.55 -21.57 -0.74
C ASN A 262 28.01 -22.05 -0.47
N PRO A 263 28.58 -22.01 0.75
CA PRO A 263 29.88 -22.64 1.01
C PRO A 263 29.80 -24.17 0.87
N PRO A 264 30.89 -24.86 0.46
CA PRO A 264 30.84 -26.25 0.01
C PRO A 264 30.58 -27.32 1.10
N GLU A 265 30.48 -26.95 2.38
CA GLU A 265 30.40 -27.89 3.51
C GLU A 265 29.21 -27.63 4.47
N ALA A 266 28.96 -26.38 4.84
CA ALA A 266 27.87 -25.96 5.74
C ALA A 266 27.65 -24.45 5.61
N CYS A 267 26.40 -23.98 5.57
CA CYS A 267 26.07 -22.55 5.50
C CYS A 267 26.78 -21.79 6.63
N ALA A 268 27.39 -20.64 6.35
CA ALA A 268 28.12 -19.88 7.36
C ALA A 268 27.38 -18.59 7.70
N ILE A 269 27.15 -18.32 9.00
CA ILE A 269 26.53 -17.08 9.48
C ILE A 269 27.55 -16.34 10.35
N SER A 270 27.77 -15.05 10.14
CA SER A 270 28.57 -14.23 11.06
C SER A 270 27.67 -13.27 11.84
N VAL A 271 27.81 -13.29 13.16
CA VAL A 271 27.03 -12.49 14.11
C VAL A 271 27.94 -11.43 14.70
N TYR A 272 27.50 -10.17 14.71
CA TYR A 272 28.34 -9.01 15.02
C TYR A 272 27.88 -8.28 16.27
N THR A 273 28.80 -7.55 16.93
CA THR A 273 28.59 -7.02 18.28
C THR A 273 27.42 -6.03 18.38
N GLY A 274 27.02 -5.40 17.27
CA GLY A 274 25.84 -4.54 17.22
C GLY A 274 24.54 -5.25 17.61
N LEU A 275 24.46 -6.57 17.42
CA LEU A 275 23.30 -7.38 17.80
C LEU A 275 23.16 -7.56 19.32
N GLN A 276 24.23 -7.40 20.11
CA GLN A 276 24.22 -7.58 21.58
C GLN A 276 23.25 -6.66 22.31
N SER A 277 22.95 -5.49 21.75
CA SER A 277 22.06 -4.51 22.36
C SER A 277 20.57 -4.81 22.10
N GLN A 278 20.25 -5.80 21.26
CA GLN A 278 18.87 -6.15 20.94
C GLN A 278 18.22 -6.98 22.06
N PRO A 279 16.91 -6.79 22.30
CA PRO A 279 16.13 -7.68 23.16
C PRO A 279 16.24 -9.15 22.71
N PRO A 280 16.16 -10.14 23.63
CA PRO A 280 16.35 -11.55 23.32
C PRO A 280 15.53 -12.09 22.16
N ASP A 281 14.27 -11.67 22.01
CA ASP A 281 13.41 -12.18 20.94
C ASP A 281 13.74 -11.57 19.58
N ARG A 282 14.12 -10.29 19.52
CA ARG A 282 14.63 -9.65 18.30
C ARG A 282 16.00 -10.19 17.88
N PHE A 283 16.85 -10.51 18.86
CA PHE A 283 18.11 -11.23 18.64
C PHE A 283 17.86 -12.56 17.93
N LYS A 284 16.89 -13.36 18.42
CA LYS A 284 16.53 -14.63 17.81
C LYS A 284 15.86 -14.47 16.43
N GLN A 285 14.95 -13.51 16.26
CA GLN A 285 14.29 -13.26 14.97
C GLN A 285 15.29 -12.88 13.87
N LEU A 286 16.27 -12.02 14.17
CA LEU A 286 17.34 -11.73 13.21
C LEU A 286 18.19 -12.96 12.86
N LEU A 287 18.47 -13.84 13.83
CA LEU A 287 19.17 -15.09 13.51
C LEU A 287 18.28 -16.07 12.72
N ALA A 288 16.96 -16.03 12.89
CA ALA A 288 16.02 -16.78 12.04
C ALA A 288 15.97 -16.22 10.60
N HIS A 289 16.10 -14.90 10.40
CA HIS A 289 16.27 -14.27 9.08
C HIS A 289 17.55 -14.78 8.39
N GLU A 290 18.69 -14.74 9.07
CA GLU A 290 19.96 -15.24 8.52
C GLU A 290 19.91 -16.75 8.22
N LEU A 291 19.24 -17.54 9.07
CA LEU A 291 18.94 -18.94 8.78
C LEU A 291 18.00 -19.10 7.57
N ALA A 292 17.05 -18.19 7.35
CA ALA A 292 16.18 -18.24 6.16
C ALA A 292 16.98 -18.10 4.86
N HIS A 293 18.07 -17.33 4.84
CA HIS A 293 19.00 -17.30 3.70
C HIS A 293 19.71 -18.64 3.47
N CYS A 294 20.16 -19.33 4.52
CA CYS A 294 20.69 -20.70 4.39
C CYS A 294 19.66 -21.66 3.76
N PHE A 295 18.39 -21.55 4.18
CA PHE A 295 17.28 -22.33 3.63
C PHE A 295 16.99 -21.99 2.16
N GLN A 296 16.96 -20.70 1.81
CA GLN A 296 16.83 -20.23 0.42
C GLN A 296 17.95 -20.77 -0.47
N GLY A 297 19.21 -20.74 -0.01
CA GLY A 297 20.37 -21.24 -0.76
C GLY A 297 20.32 -22.73 -1.06
N ALA A 298 19.97 -23.54 -0.06
CA ALA A 298 19.80 -24.98 -0.26
C ALA A 298 18.59 -25.31 -1.15
N THR A 299 17.50 -24.55 -1.03
CA THR A 299 16.24 -24.81 -1.75
C THR A 299 16.30 -24.37 -3.21
N TYR A 300 16.85 -23.18 -3.48
CA TYR A 300 16.86 -22.55 -4.81
C TYR A 300 18.29 -22.09 -5.21
N PRO A 301 19.29 -23.00 -5.23
CA PRO A 301 20.71 -22.63 -5.37
C PRO A 301 21.06 -21.84 -6.64
N ARG A 302 20.26 -21.97 -7.71
CA ARG A 302 20.45 -21.24 -8.98
C ARG A 302 19.81 -19.85 -8.99
N GLN A 303 18.69 -19.66 -8.28
CA GLN A 303 18.17 -18.32 -7.98
C GLN A 303 19.10 -17.58 -7.02
N HIS A 304 19.79 -18.34 -6.17
CA HIS A 304 20.80 -17.82 -5.24
C HIS A 304 22.18 -17.51 -5.88
N ALA A 305 22.34 -17.72 -7.19
CA ALA A 305 23.64 -17.57 -7.88
C ALA A 305 23.98 -16.13 -8.33
N VAL A 306 23.14 -15.15 -7.96
CA VAL A 306 23.38 -13.69 -7.90
C VAL A 306 23.45 -12.89 -9.22
N GLN A 307 22.35 -12.17 -9.52
CA GLN A 307 22.41 -10.73 -9.80
C GLN A 307 21.52 -10.07 -8.75
N LEU A 308 22.09 -9.51 -7.68
CA LEU A 308 21.29 -9.16 -6.50
C LEU A 308 20.16 -8.17 -6.84
N ASN A 309 20.42 -7.19 -7.72
CA ASN A 309 19.43 -6.19 -8.14
C ASN A 309 18.13 -6.78 -8.72
N THR A 310 18.17 -7.98 -9.29
CA THR A 310 17.04 -8.67 -9.92
C THR A 310 16.24 -9.51 -8.91
N MET A 311 16.92 -10.11 -7.93
CA MET A 311 16.33 -11.03 -6.93
C MET A 311 16.05 -10.41 -5.56
N ARG A 312 16.66 -9.26 -5.22
CA ARG A 312 16.64 -8.65 -3.87
C ARG A 312 15.23 -8.47 -3.29
N TRP A 313 14.26 -8.21 -4.17
CA TRP A 313 12.86 -7.99 -3.80
C TRP A 313 12.24 -9.20 -3.09
N HIS A 314 12.56 -10.42 -3.52
CA HIS A 314 12.10 -11.65 -2.88
C HIS A 314 13.14 -12.20 -1.92
N PHE A 315 14.44 -12.01 -2.19
CA PHE A 315 15.51 -12.51 -1.33
C PHE A 315 15.41 -12.02 0.11
N GLU A 316 15.44 -10.70 0.32
CA GLU A 316 15.36 -10.09 1.67
C GLU A 316 13.93 -10.16 2.22
N GLY A 317 12.93 -9.86 1.37
CA GLY A 317 11.52 -9.83 1.78
C GLY A 317 10.98 -11.19 2.25
N LEU A 318 11.45 -12.30 1.67
CA LEU A 318 11.14 -13.65 2.16
C LEU A 318 11.94 -14.00 3.41
N ALA A 319 13.18 -13.53 3.56
CA ALA A 319 13.97 -13.84 4.74
C ALA A 319 13.37 -13.19 6.01
N GLU A 320 12.91 -11.95 5.91
CA GLU A 320 12.12 -11.30 6.97
C GLU A 320 10.84 -12.08 7.23
N TYR A 321 10.02 -12.32 6.20
CA TYR A 321 8.75 -13.05 6.34
C TYR A 321 8.93 -14.45 6.97
N TRP A 322 9.96 -15.20 6.57
CA TRP A 322 10.27 -16.50 7.15
C TRP A 322 10.75 -16.39 8.60
N SER A 323 11.40 -15.30 8.99
CA SER A 323 11.71 -15.01 10.39
C SER A 323 10.45 -14.81 11.24
N ASN A 324 9.43 -14.12 10.71
CA ASN A 324 8.12 -13.96 11.37
C ASN A 324 7.40 -15.30 11.54
N VAL A 325 7.47 -16.19 10.53
CA VAL A 325 6.87 -17.54 10.60
C VAL A 325 7.51 -18.40 11.71
N VAL A 326 8.73 -18.08 12.17
CA VAL A 326 9.36 -18.68 13.36
C VAL A 326 8.97 -17.91 14.63
N TYR A 327 8.95 -16.58 14.59
CA TYR A 327 8.73 -15.69 15.74
C TYR A 327 7.58 -14.70 15.53
N PRO A 328 6.32 -15.18 15.55
CA PRO A 328 5.19 -14.39 15.05
C PRO A 328 4.78 -13.20 15.92
N GLU A 329 5.20 -13.15 17.19
CA GLU A 329 4.79 -12.16 18.20
C GLU A 329 5.87 -11.08 18.47
N VAL A 330 6.92 -10.98 17.63
CA VAL A 330 8.11 -10.16 17.92
C VAL A 330 8.13 -8.83 17.15
N ASP A 331 7.37 -8.75 16.04
CA ASP A 331 7.06 -7.55 15.27
C ASP A 331 8.30 -6.70 14.89
N PHE A 332 9.46 -7.34 14.64
CA PHE A 332 10.73 -6.62 14.46
C PHE A 332 10.85 -5.98 13.08
N GLU A 333 10.27 -6.61 12.06
CA GLU A 333 10.15 -6.16 10.67
C GLU A 333 9.29 -4.89 10.52
N TRP A 334 8.43 -4.56 11.51
CA TRP A 334 7.70 -3.27 11.52
C TRP A 334 8.64 -2.06 11.48
N ARG A 335 9.94 -2.23 11.79
CA ARG A 335 11.00 -1.22 11.59
C ARG A 335 11.06 -0.67 10.16
N PHE A 336 10.60 -1.42 9.16
CA PHE A 336 10.62 -1.04 7.75
C PHE A 336 9.37 -0.27 7.27
N LEU A 337 8.28 -0.25 8.04
CA LEU A 337 7.00 0.37 7.60
C LEU A 337 7.16 1.84 7.22
N LYS A 338 7.88 2.63 8.04
CA LYS A 338 8.17 4.04 7.75
C LYS A 338 8.92 4.25 6.43
N LYS A 339 9.76 3.29 6.01
CA LYS A 339 10.44 3.36 4.72
C LYS A 339 9.49 3.01 3.59
N LEU A 340 8.69 1.96 3.76
CA LEU A 340 7.65 1.58 2.81
C LEU A 340 6.72 2.78 2.55
N GLU A 341 6.19 3.45 3.58
CA GLU A 341 5.37 4.66 3.43
C GLU A 341 6.01 5.76 2.55
N ALA A 342 7.34 5.91 2.62
CA ALA A 342 8.08 6.92 1.87
C ALA A 342 8.32 6.55 0.40
N ILE A 343 8.23 5.26 0.04
CA ILE A 343 8.57 4.76 -1.31
C ILE A 343 7.42 4.02 -2.01
N GLU A 344 6.32 3.72 -1.32
CA GLU A 344 5.31 2.77 -1.82
C GLU A 344 4.69 3.23 -3.14
N LEU A 345 4.27 4.50 -3.23
CA LEU A 345 3.65 5.08 -4.41
C LEU A 345 4.62 5.32 -5.58
N THR A 346 5.94 5.23 -5.35
CA THR A 346 6.99 5.54 -6.34
C THR A 346 7.83 4.33 -6.73
N THR A 347 7.57 3.15 -6.13
CA THR A 347 8.35 1.93 -6.37
C THR A 347 7.44 0.72 -6.60
N SER A 348 7.88 -0.15 -7.51
CA SER A 348 7.32 -1.50 -7.67
C SER A 348 7.84 -2.40 -6.55
N ILE A 349 7.09 -3.44 -6.16
CA ILE A 349 7.65 -4.48 -5.29
C ILE A 349 8.91 -5.12 -5.91
N LEU A 350 8.97 -5.28 -7.23
CA LEU A 350 10.09 -5.88 -7.95
C LEU A 350 11.34 -4.98 -8.01
N PHE A 351 11.16 -3.66 -7.92
CA PHE A 351 12.25 -2.71 -8.12
C PHE A 351 12.34 -1.66 -7.00
N GLY A 352 13.42 -1.76 -6.23
CA GLY A 352 13.78 -0.76 -5.25
C GLY A 352 13.14 -0.94 -3.87
N ARG A 353 12.45 -2.06 -3.66
CA ARG A 353 12.07 -2.59 -2.34
C ARG A 353 12.89 -3.85 -2.05
N SER A 354 13.03 -4.17 -0.78
CA SER A 354 13.82 -5.30 -0.29
C SER A 354 13.14 -5.90 0.94
N TYR A 355 13.66 -5.60 2.13
CA TYR A 355 13.04 -5.85 3.43
C TYR A 355 11.56 -5.44 3.47
N GLU A 356 11.23 -4.29 2.88
CA GLU A 356 9.88 -3.72 2.84
C GLU A 356 8.85 -4.64 2.17
N ASN A 357 9.28 -5.62 1.37
CA ASN A 357 8.40 -6.60 0.76
C ASN A 357 7.96 -7.72 1.71
N PHE A 358 8.44 -7.76 2.96
CA PHE A 358 7.90 -8.65 3.98
C PHE A 358 6.36 -8.54 4.03
N LEU A 359 5.82 -7.32 3.92
CA LEU A 359 4.38 -7.04 3.96
C LEU A 359 3.61 -7.68 2.80
N PHE A 360 4.25 -7.82 1.63
CA PHE A 360 3.65 -8.52 0.49
C PHE A 360 3.66 -10.04 0.71
N PHE A 361 4.79 -10.62 1.15
CA PHE A 361 4.86 -12.04 1.48
C PHE A 361 3.96 -12.42 2.66
N GLN A 362 3.77 -11.51 3.61
CA GLN A 362 2.84 -11.62 4.71
C GLN A 362 1.39 -11.77 4.22
N HIS A 363 0.97 -10.94 3.26
CA HIS A 363 -0.33 -11.08 2.61
C HIS A 363 -0.44 -12.35 1.77
N LEU A 364 0.61 -12.77 1.04
CA LEU A 364 0.62 -14.08 0.37
C LEU A 364 0.49 -15.23 1.38
N GLY A 365 1.08 -15.10 2.56
CA GLY A 365 1.05 -16.09 3.63
C GLY A 365 -0.36 -16.37 4.13
N SER A 366 -1.14 -15.31 4.37
CA SER A 366 -2.53 -15.41 4.81
C SER A 366 -3.53 -15.77 3.70
N THR A 367 -3.23 -15.45 2.43
CA THR A 367 -4.16 -15.69 1.31
C THR A 367 -3.93 -17.00 0.55
N ILE A 368 -2.69 -17.33 0.20
CA ILE A 368 -2.34 -18.51 -0.62
C ILE A 368 -1.52 -19.56 0.15
N GLY A 369 -0.95 -19.19 1.30
CA GLY A 369 -0.22 -20.09 2.20
C GLY A 369 1.22 -20.36 1.78
N ASN A 370 2.03 -20.80 2.75
CA ASN A 370 3.48 -20.96 2.64
C ASN A 370 3.90 -21.90 1.49
N ASP A 371 3.17 -23.00 1.28
CA ASP A 371 3.42 -23.93 0.19
C ASP A 371 3.25 -23.26 -1.19
N ALA A 372 2.30 -22.33 -1.32
CA ALA A 372 2.10 -21.59 -2.56
C ALA A 372 3.19 -20.54 -2.79
N ILE A 373 3.68 -19.89 -1.73
CA ILE A 373 4.86 -19.01 -1.79
C ILE A 373 6.09 -19.80 -2.27
N LEU A 374 6.36 -20.99 -1.69
CA LEU A 374 7.51 -21.80 -2.11
C LEU A 374 7.39 -22.29 -3.56
N ARG A 375 6.18 -22.58 -4.05
CA ARG A 375 5.95 -22.85 -5.48
C ARG A 375 6.15 -21.61 -6.34
N LEU A 376 5.67 -20.43 -5.92
CA LEU A 376 5.89 -19.16 -6.61
C LEU A 376 7.39 -18.88 -6.78
N VAL A 377 8.14 -18.94 -5.69
CA VAL A 377 9.59 -18.75 -5.71
C VAL A 377 10.23 -19.75 -6.65
N GLY A 378 9.87 -21.04 -6.58
CA GLY A 378 10.36 -22.07 -7.52
C GLY A 378 9.95 -21.88 -8.99
N THR A 379 9.07 -20.93 -9.32
CA THR A 379 8.76 -20.53 -10.71
C THR A 379 9.47 -19.26 -11.17
N LEU A 380 10.09 -18.49 -10.26
CA LEU A 380 10.91 -17.33 -10.64
C LEU A 380 12.16 -17.79 -11.42
N PRO A 381 12.64 -17.00 -12.38
CA PRO A 381 13.75 -17.42 -13.22
C PRO A 381 15.08 -17.41 -12.45
N ASP A 382 15.98 -18.31 -12.85
CA ASP A 382 17.32 -18.45 -12.28
C ASP A 382 18.32 -17.43 -12.85
N TYR A 383 19.44 -17.23 -12.16
CA TYR A 383 20.62 -16.50 -12.65
C TYR A 383 21.58 -17.47 -13.43
N PRO A 384 22.37 -17.05 -14.45
CA PRO A 384 22.62 -15.70 -14.98
C PRO A 384 21.66 -15.19 -16.05
N ASP A 385 20.78 -16.02 -16.56
CA ASP A 385 20.08 -15.77 -17.82
C ASP A 385 18.75 -15.00 -17.65
N SER A 386 18.59 -14.19 -16.59
CA SER A 386 17.33 -13.48 -16.31
C SER A 386 17.48 -12.02 -15.85
N ASP A 387 16.54 -11.18 -16.29
CA ASP A 387 16.41 -9.78 -15.88
C ASP A 387 15.12 -9.49 -15.09
N LEU A 388 14.89 -8.21 -14.73
CA LEU A 388 13.69 -7.78 -14.00
C LEU A 388 12.38 -7.97 -14.79
N GLY A 389 12.45 -8.01 -16.13
CA GLY A 389 11.34 -8.36 -17.01
C GLY A 389 10.98 -9.84 -16.91
N ASP A 390 11.98 -10.73 -16.88
CA ASP A 390 11.73 -12.17 -16.68
C ASP A 390 11.14 -12.44 -15.29
N GLN A 391 11.63 -11.76 -14.24
CA GLN A 391 11.05 -11.83 -12.88
C GLN A 391 9.59 -11.36 -12.86
N ARG A 392 9.28 -10.24 -13.53
CA ARG A 392 7.90 -9.75 -13.73
C ARG A 392 7.04 -10.81 -14.41
N ASP A 393 7.50 -11.35 -15.53
CA ASP A 393 6.70 -12.26 -16.36
C ASP A 393 6.42 -13.58 -15.63
N ALA A 394 7.38 -14.09 -14.85
CA ALA A 394 7.18 -15.24 -13.98
C ALA A 394 6.16 -14.94 -12.86
N LEU A 395 6.28 -13.80 -12.17
CA LEU A 395 5.33 -13.40 -11.12
C LEU A 395 3.92 -13.20 -11.68
N ALA A 396 3.78 -12.51 -12.82
CA ALA A 396 2.49 -12.30 -13.50
C ALA A 396 1.87 -13.60 -14.03
N SER A 397 2.70 -14.56 -14.45
CA SER A 397 2.26 -15.89 -14.89
C SER A 397 1.80 -16.80 -13.73
N PHE A 398 2.08 -16.45 -12.48
CA PHE A 398 1.61 -17.23 -11.34
C PHE A 398 0.10 -17.09 -11.19
N SER A 399 -0.60 -18.23 -11.10
CA SER A 399 -2.06 -18.30 -11.21
C SER A 399 -2.77 -17.40 -10.19
N GLY A 400 -3.47 -16.37 -10.68
CA GLY A 400 -4.24 -15.43 -9.86
C GLY A 400 -3.45 -14.21 -9.34
N MET A 401 -2.15 -14.12 -9.61
CA MET A 401 -1.27 -13.13 -8.96
C MET A 401 -1.67 -11.67 -9.21
N ALA A 402 -2.22 -11.31 -10.39
CA ALA A 402 -2.72 -9.96 -10.63
C ALA A 402 -3.87 -9.57 -9.66
N GLN A 403 -4.80 -10.50 -9.41
CA GLN A 403 -5.89 -10.32 -8.46
C GLN A 403 -5.37 -10.30 -7.01
N THR A 404 -4.48 -11.25 -6.65
CA THR A 404 -3.88 -11.30 -5.31
C THR A 404 -3.06 -10.04 -5.00
N TYR A 405 -2.33 -9.48 -5.97
CA TYR A 405 -1.61 -8.23 -5.80
C TYR A 405 -2.55 -7.03 -5.64
N HIS A 406 -3.68 -7.01 -6.36
CA HIS A 406 -4.70 -5.97 -6.16
C HIS A 406 -5.36 -6.07 -4.78
N GLU A 407 -5.66 -7.29 -4.32
CA GLU A 407 -6.19 -7.57 -2.98
C GLU A 407 -5.19 -7.19 -1.87
N PHE A 408 -3.89 -7.45 -2.08
CA PHE A 408 -2.81 -6.95 -1.23
C PHE A 408 -2.87 -5.43 -1.11
N VAL A 409 -2.88 -4.71 -2.23
CA VAL A 409 -2.87 -3.24 -2.21
C VAL A 409 -4.12 -2.69 -1.53
N LYS A 410 -5.29 -3.32 -1.70
CA LYS A 410 -6.52 -2.96 -0.97
C LYS A 410 -6.40 -3.23 0.53
N ALA A 411 -5.88 -4.38 0.94
CA ALA A 411 -5.64 -4.71 2.34
C ALA A 411 -4.67 -3.71 3.00
N VAL A 412 -3.60 -3.32 2.31
CA VAL A 412 -2.67 -2.26 2.75
C VAL A 412 -3.40 -0.91 2.88
N THR A 413 -4.24 -0.55 1.90
CA THR A 413 -5.02 0.71 1.92
C THR A 413 -6.02 0.75 3.08
N ASP A 414 -6.57 -0.39 3.46
CA ASP A 414 -7.55 -0.51 4.54
C ASP A 414 -6.92 -0.68 5.95
N GLY A 415 -5.59 -0.82 6.06
CA GLY A 415 -4.93 -1.20 7.32
C GLY A 415 -5.30 -2.62 7.79
N ARG A 416 -5.51 -3.54 6.83
CA ARG A 416 -6.04 -4.90 7.01
C ARG A 416 -5.05 -6.02 6.67
N VAL A 417 -3.74 -5.73 6.59
CA VAL A 417 -2.74 -6.80 6.45
C VAL A 417 -2.51 -7.42 7.83
N GLU A 418 -2.83 -8.71 7.95
CA GLU A 418 -2.57 -9.52 9.14
C GLU A 418 -1.11 -9.98 9.18
N ASP A 419 -0.44 -9.77 10.31
CA ASP A 419 0.82 -10.40 10.65
C ASP A 419 0.66 -11.91 10.91
N THR A 420 1.78 -12.61 11.05
CA THR A 420 1.87 -14.01 11.46
C THR A 420 1.31 -14.28 12.86
N SER A 421 1.28 -13.27 13.75
CA SER A 421 0.53 -13.30 15.02
C SER A 421 -0.99 -13.11 14.85
N HIS A 422 -1.48 -12.85 13.64
CA HIS A 422 -2.82 -12.32 13.34
C HIS A 422 -3.11 -10.92 13.89
N ALA A 423 -2.10 -10.20 14.38
CA ALA A 423 -2.21 -8.77 14.64
C ALA A 423 -2.37 -7.99 13.32
N LEU A 424 -3.05 -6.84 13.34
CA LEU A 424 -3.05 -5.94 12.18
C LEU A 424 -1.77 -5.12 12.18
N ILE A 425 -1.04 -5.16 11.07
CA ILE A 425 0.21 -4.41 10.93
C ILE A 425 -0.11 -2.91 10.87
N PRO A 426 0.52 -2.06 11.71
CA PRO A 426 0.16 -0.65 11.87
C PRO A 426 0.76 0.22 10.75
N PHE A 427 0.31 -0.01 9.52
CA PHE A 427 0.73 0.73 8.33
C PHE A 427 -0.35 1.72 7.89
N GLU A 428 0.04 2.98 7.68
CA GLU A 428 -0.84 4.02 7.12
C GLU A 428 -0.51 4.25 5.63
N ALA A 429 -1.36 3.71 4.75
CA ALA A 429 -1.18 3.83 3.31
C ALA A 429 -1.34 5.27 2.84
N ARG A 430 -0.32 5.81 2.16
CA ARG A 430 -0.39 7.14 1.55
C ARG A 430 -1.16 7.12 0.24
N ALA A 431 -1.77 8.25 -0.08
CA ALA A 431 -2.40 8.55 -1.36
C ALA A 431 -2.03 9.96 -1.82
N PHE A 432 -1.95 10.17 -3.14
CA PHE A 432 -1.80 11.51 -3.71
C PHE A 432 -3.14 12.23 -3.63
N GLU A 433 -3.19 13.36 -2.93
CA GLU A 433 -4.41 14.18 -2.90
C GLU A 433 -4.59 14.92 -4.22
N VAL A 434 -5.71 14.65 -4.90
CA VAL A 434 -6.07 15.29 -6.17
C VAL A 434 -7.34 16.09 -5.94
N GLY A 435 -7.16 17.38 -5.64
CA GLY A 435 -8.26 18.32 -5.53
C GLY A 435 -8.77 18.69 -6.92
N LEU A 436 -10.04 18.39 -7.19
CA LEU A 436 -10.71 18.75 -8.44
C LEU A 436 -11.41 20.12 -8.37
N TYR A 437 -11.31 20.78 -7.21
CA TYR A 437 -12.02 22.00 -6.83
C TYR A 437 -11.96 23.10 -7.90
N GLY A 438 -13.13 23.58 -8.33
CA GLY A 438 -13.31 24.74 -9.21
C GLY A 438 -12.89 24.55 -10.67
N LYS A 439 -12.62 23.33 -11.14
CA LYS A 439 -12.20 23.04 -12.53
C LYS A 439 -13.38 22.55 -13.37
N ALA A 440 -13.58 23.09 -14.57
CA ALA A 440 -14.73 22.73 -15.41
C ALA A 440 -14.72 21.27 -15.91
N THR A 441 -13.55 20.73 -16.28
CA THR A 441 -13.34 19.32 -16.67
C THR A 441 -11.87 18.92 -16.41
N PRO A 442 -11.51 18.53 -15.18
CA PRO A 442 -10.15 18.12 -14.85
C PRO A 442 -9.85 16.76 -15.47
N TYR A 443 -8.81 16.71 -16.29
CA TYR A 443 -8.20 15.46 -16.73
C TYR A 443 -6.99 15.18 -15.84
N VAL A 444 -7.03 14.08 -15.10
CA VAL A 444 -5.88 13.64 -14.29
C VAL A 444 -5.10 12.66 -15.14
N LYS A 445 -3.96 13.13 -15.65
CA LYS A 445 -3.01 12.29 -16.37
C LYS A 445 -2.16 11.55 -15.35
N VAL A 446 -2.36 10.24 -15.27
CA VAL A 446 -1.62 9.37 -14.36
C VAL A 446 -0.30 8.94 -14.99
N PRO A 447 0.82 8.92 -14.24
CA PRO A 447 2.10 8.41 -14.72
C PRO A 447 2.02 6.93 -15.07
N LEU A 448 3.03 6.41 -15.76
CA LEU A 448 3.03 5.00 -16.15
C LEU A 448 3.18 4.12 -14.90
N LEU A 449 2.15 3.31 -14.60
CA LEU A 449 2.28 2.31 -13.55
C LEU A 449 3.37 1.31 -13.95
N ARG A 450 4.38 1.21 -13.08
CA ARG A 450 5.39 0.16 -13.16
C ARG A 450 4.73 -1.20 -12.87
N PRO A 451 5.24 -2.31 -13.43
CA PRO A 451 4.74 -3.64 -13.12
C PRO A 451 4.81 -3.90 -11.62
N PHE A 452 3.72 -4.39 -11.02
CA PHE A 452 3.55 -4.53 -9.58
C PHE A 452 3.91 -3.26 -8.78
N GLY A 453 3.51 -2.11 -9.33
CA GLY A 453 3.41 -0.84 -8.63
C GLY A 453 1.96 -0.53 -8.22
N VAL A 454 1.82 0.50 -7.39
CA VAL A 454 0.53 0.99 -6.87
C VAL A 454 0.40 2.49 -7.10
N LEU A 455 -0.78 2.90 -7.56
CA LEU A 455 -1.26 4.27 -7.41
C LEU A 455 -2.41 4.28 -6.40
N ARG A 456 -2.38 5.24 -5.49
CA ARG A 456 -3.56 5.63 -4.70
C ARG A 456 -3.80 7.12 -4.89
N LEU A 457 -4.99 7.48 -5.31
CA LEU A 457 -5.44 8.88 -5.39
C LEU A 457 -6.51 9.12 -4.33
N LEU A 458 -6.34 10.17 -3.53
CA LEU A 458 -7.38 10.72 -2.68
C LEU A 458 -8.03 11.88 -3.45
N ILE A 459 -9.07 11.57 -4.21
CA ILE A 459 -9.76 12.50 -5.09
C ILE A 459 -10.75 13.31 -4.25
N GLY A 460 -10.63 14.64 -4.26
CA GLY A 460 -11.58 15.55 -3.59
C GLY A 460 -12.51 16.22 -4.59
N VAL A 461 -13.82 16.07 -4.38
CA VAL A 461 -14.90 16.69 -5.17
C VAL A 461 -15.48 17.88 -4.39
N ASP A 462 -15.83 18.95 -5.12
CA ASP A 462 -16.54 20.12 -4.56
C ASP A 462 -17.87 19.75 -3.90
N GLU A 463 -18.29 20.58 -2.93
CA GLU A 463 -19.63 20.47 -2.34
C GLU A 463 -20.71 20.76 -3.39
N GLY A 464 -21.83 20.01 -3.36
CA GLY A 464 -22.93 20.18 -4.32
C GLY A 464 -22.65 19.74 -5.77
N LYS A 465 -21.49 19.14 -6.04
CA LYS A 465 -21.12 18.69 -7.40
C LYS A 465 -21.19 17.17 -7.56
N ARG A 466 -21.77 16.69 -8.66
CA ARG A 466 -21.58 15.33 -9.16
C ARG A 466 -20.24 15.21 -9.88
N ALA A 467 -19.65 14.03 -9.87
CA ALA A 467 -18.52 13.71 -10.73
C ALA A 467 -18.64 12.27 -11.19
N SER A 468 -18.37 12.06 -12.48
CA SER A 468 -18.21 10.73 -13.07
C SER A 468 -16.72 10.42 -13.20
N LEU A 469 -16.33 9.16 -13.04
CA LEU A 469 -14.94 8.73 -13.18
C LEU A 469 -14.82 7.83 -14.41
N GLY A 470 -14.18 8.34 -15.46
CA GLY A 470 -14.05 7.64 -16.75
C GLY A 470 -12.60 7.43 -17.16
N PHE A 471 -12.27 6.22 -17.62
CA PHE A 471 -11.00 5.95 -18.29
C PHE A 471 -11.18 6.19 -19.78
N ASP A 472 -10.34 7.05 -20.35
CA ASP A 472 -10.57 7.53 -21.73
C ASP A 472 -10.25 6.49 -22.83
N GLY A 473 -9.65 5.36 -22.44
CA GLY A 473 -9.29 4.24 -23.32
C GLY A 473 -8.16 4.54 -24.32
N ARG A 474 -7.47 5.69 -24.23
CA ARG A 474 -6.45 6.12 -25.21
C ARG A 474 -5.03 5.64 -24.88
N GLY A 475 -4.82 5.09 -23.67
CA GLY A 475 -3.55 4.48 -23.24
C GLY A 475 -3.66 3.06 -22.68
N ALA A 476 -4.80 2.71 -22.07
CA ALA A 476 -4.98 1.41 -21.42
C ALA A 476 -5.55 0.36 -22.37
N VAL A 477 -4.87 -0.78 -22.50
CA VAL A 477 -5.44 -2.01 -23.08
C VAL A 477 -6.38 -2.63 -22.04
N ILE A 478 -7.57 -2.05 -21.90
CA ILE A 478 -8.63 -2.62 -21.07
C ILE A 478 -9.27 -3.75 -21.89
N GLU A 479 -8.68 -4.95 -21.86
CA GLU A 479 -9.41 -6.18 -22.21
C GLU A 479 -10.46 -6.44 -21.13
N SER A 480 -11.59 -5.73 -21.26
CA SER A 480 -12.81 -5.97 -20.51
C SER A 480 -13.15 -7.46 -20.57
N THR A 481 -13.47 -8.05 -19.41
CA THR A 481 -13.70 -9.49 -19.24
C THR A 481 -15.03 -9.95 -19.84
N GLY A 482 -15.15 -9.88 -21.16
CA GLY A 482 -16.09 -10.69 -21.93
C GLY A 482 -15.61 -12.14 -21.99
N PRO A 483 -16.52 -13.14 -22.06
CA PRO A 483 -16.14 -14.54 -22.12
C PRO A 483 -15.37 -14.85 -23.41
N ALA A 484 -14.06 -15.07 -23.28
CA ALA A 484 -13.14 -15.28 -24.40
C ALA A 484 -13.50 -16.52 -25.23
N SER A 485 -13.77 -16.32 -26.52
CA SER A 485 -13.97 -17.43 -27.47
C SER A 485 -12.63 -17.91 -28.06
N HIS A 486 -12.22 -19.10 -27.61
CA HIS A 486 -11.19 -20.01 -28.15
C HIS A 486 -10.13 -19.46 -29.14
N GLY A 487 -8.87 -19.31 -28.71
CA GLY A 487 -7.82 -18.88 -29.66
C GLY A 487 -6.33 -18.93 -29.28
N LYS A 488 -5.85 -19.99 -28.62
CA LYS A 488 -4.43 -20.21 -28.19
C LYS A 488 -3.97 -19.38 -26.97
N SER A 489 -3.10 -20.02 -26.18
CA SER A 489 -2.57 -19.54 -24.91
C SER A 489 -1.47 -18.50 -25.07
N ALA A 490 -1.85 -17.22 -25.02
CA ALA A 490 -1.11 -16.29 -24.16
C ALA A 490 -1.61 -16.47 -22.71
N GLY A 491 -0.86 -15.97 -21.72
CA GLY A 491 -1.49 -15.65 -20.42
C GLY A 491 -2.58 -14.59 -20.62
N PRO A 492 -3.53 -14.42 -19.67
CA PRO A 492 -4.48 -13.32 -19.77
C PRO A 492 -3.69 -12.00 -19.90
N ALA A 493 -3.99 -11.21 -20.94
CA ALA A 493 -3.38 -9.90 -21.12
C ALA A 493 -3.65 -9.07 -19.86
N GLY A 494 -2.61 -8.41 -19.34
CA GLY A 494 -2.63 -7.97 -17.96
C GLY A 494 -3.75 -7.00 -17.63
N GLN A 495 -4.34 -7.23 -16.46
CA GLN A 495 -5.45 -6.44 -15.97
C GLN A 495 -4.89 -5.26 -15.17
N VAL A 496 -5.19 -4.05 -15.62
CA VAL A 496 -5.30 -2.93 -14.68
C VAL A 496 -6.54 -3.23 -13.85
N VAL A 497 -6.33 -3.47 -12.55
CA VAL A 497 -7.43 -3.73 -11.62
C VAL A 497 -7.62 -2.48 -10.77
N GLU A 498 -8.87 -2.03 -10.72
CA GLU A 498 -9.28 -0.79 -10.09
C GLU A 498 -10.35 -1.08 -9.04
N SER A 499 -10.29 -0.36 -7.92
CA SER A 499 -11.37 -0.33 -6.94
C SER A 499 -11.50 1.07 -6.37
N VAL A 500 -12.74 1.46 -6.08
CA VAL A 500 -13.09 2.78 -5.54
C VAL A 500 -13.70 2.60 -4.17
N ARG A 501 -13.31 3.45 -3.21
CA ARG A 501 -13.80 3.43 -1.84
C ARG A 501 -14.06 4.84 -1.32
N ASP A 502 -15.21 5.01 -0.68
CA ASP A 502 -15.53 6.17 0.15
C ASP A 502 -14.74 6.09 1.49
N PRO A 503 -14.07 7.18 1.93
CA PRO A 503 -13.40 7.26 3.24
C PRO A 503 -14.29 6.94 4.44
N ALA A 504 -15.58 7.29 4.41
CA ALA A 504 -16.54 6.95 5.47
C ALA A 504 -17.04 5.49 5.37
N GLY A 505 -17.07 4.95 4.15
CA GLY A 505 -17.59 3.63 3.78
C GLY A 505 -16.62 2.44 3.98
N ARG A 506 -17.18 1.30 4.39
CA ARG A 506 -16.44 0.11 4.83
C ARG A 506 -16.03 -0.88 3.73
N ASN A 507 -16.59 -0.71 2.53
CA ASN A 507 -16.53 -1.67 1.42
C ASN A 507 -15.98 -1.03 0.15
N TRP A 508 -15.25 -1.80 -0.65
CA TRP A 508 -14.81 -1.43 -1.99
C TRP A 508 -15.92 -1.66 -3.01
N MET A 509 -16.14 -0.72 -3.91
CA MET A 509 -17.00 -0.92 -5.09
C MET A 509 -16.30 -1.83 -6.12
N GLN A 510 -17.08 -2.64 -6.83
CA GLN A 510 -16.57 -3.41 -7.96
C GLN A 510 -16.50 -2.53 -9.20
N GLY A 511 -15.28 -2.29 -9.67
CA GLY A 511 -15.02 -1.32 -10.73
C GLY A 511 -15.14 0.13 -10.24
N VAL A 512 -14.89 1.05 -11.16
CA VAL A 512 -15.11 2.48 -10.96
C VAL A 512 -16.58 2.79 -11.26
N PRO A 513 -17.31 3.42 -10.32
CA PRO A 513 -18.71 3.73 -10.55
C PRO A 513 -18.83 4.86 -11.59
N SER A 514 -19.86 4.80 -12.43
CA SER A 514 -20.14 5.86 -13.41
C SER A 514 -20.50 7.20 -12.75
N GLU A 515 -20.98 7.17 -11.51
CA GLU A 515 -21.36 8.32 -10.70
C GLU A 515 -20.87 8.12 -9.26
N ILE A 516 -20.43 9.19 -8.62
CA ILE A 516 -20.04 9.19 -7.21
C ILE A 516 -21.29 9.25 -6.32
N PRO A 517 -21.53 8.27 -5.42
CA PRO A 517 -22.75 8.20 -4.60
C PRO A 517 -23.05 9.48 -3.81
N GLU A 518 -24.34 9.78 -3.65
CA GLU A 518 -24.80 11.08 -3.14
C GLU A 518 -24.96 11.20 -1.62
N GLU A 519 -24.69 10.13 -0.87
CA GLU A 519 -25.27 9.92 0.46
C GLU A 519 -24.87 10.93 1.55
N GLU A 520 -23.83 11.75 1.34
CA GLU A 520 -23.49 12.87 2.24
C GLU A 520 -23.20 14.17 1.46
N CYS A 521 -23.68 15.30 1.99
CA CYS A 521 -23.63 16.63 1.35
C CYS A 521 -22.33 17.42 1.60
N ASN A 522 -21.38 16.89 2.36
CA ASN A 522 -20.09 17.57 2.62
C ASN A 522 -19.01 17.08 1.63
N THR A 523 -17.89 17.83 1.49
CA THR A 523 -16.75 17.53 0.60
C THR A 523 -16.45 16.03 0.48
N ARG A 524 -16.81 15.44 -0.66
CA ARG A 524 -16.60 14.01 -0.90
C ARG A 524 -15.15 13.77 -1.28
N LYS A 525 -14.41 13.11 -0.40
CA LYS A 525 -13.14 12.48 -0.76
C LYS A 525 -13.39 11.06 -1.22
N ILE A 526 -12.54 10.53 -2.09
CA ILE A 526 -12.61 9.15 -2.59
C ILE A 526 -11.21 8.59 -2.71
N ILE A 527 -11.02 7.34 -2.32
CA ILE A 527 -9.78 6.61 -2.57
C ILE A 527 -9.97 5.76 -3.83
N LEU A 528 -9.30 6.16 -4.92
CA LEU A 528 -9.09 5.32 -6.10
C LEU A 528 -7.77 4.57 -5.92
N VAL A 529 -7.82 3.24 -6.05
CA VAL A 529 -6.64 2.37 -6.10
C VAL A 529 -6.53 1.76 -7.48
N ALA A 530 -5.35 1.87 -8.10
CA ALA A 530 -5.01 1.21 -9.35
C ALA A 530 -3.68 0.46 -9.22
N THR A 531 -3.64 -0.74 -9.81
CA THR A 531 -2.48 -1.64 -9.82
C THR A 531 -2.31 -2.24 -11.22
N SER A 532 -1.06 -2.50 -11.61
CA SER A 532 -0.72 -3.15 -12.89
C SER A 532 0.21 -4.34 -12.66
N SER A 533 0.04 -5.45 -13.38
CA SER A 533 1.06 -6.50 -13.54
C SER A 533 1.99 -6.26 -14.75
N GLU A 534 1.64 -5.31 -15.61
CA GLU A 534 2.27 -5.04 -16.92
C GLU A 534 3.19 -3.81 -16.88
N PRO A 535 4.18 -3.71 -17.79
CA PRO A 535 4.95 -2.49 -17.98
C PRO A 535 4.12 -1.42 -18.68
N ASN A 536 4.29 -0.17 -18.25
CA ASN A 536 3.74 1.01 -18.91
C ASN A 536 2.20 1.06 -18.98
N ALA A 537 1.52 0.57 -17.94
CA ALA A 537 0.08 0.77 -17.80
C ALA A 537 -0.21 2.22 -17.40
N GLY A 538 -0.49 3.08 -18.38
CA GLY A 538 -1.01 4.43 -18.16
C GLY A 538 -2.52 4.46 -18.39
N PHE A 539 -3.20 5.32 -17.64
CA PHE A 539 -4.61 5.64 -17.88
C PHE A 539 -4.84 7.14 -17.66
N ASP A 540 -5.63 7.76 -18.52
CA ASP A 540 -6.10 9.13 -18.28
C ASP A 540 -7.46 9.02 -17.57
N LEU A 541 -7.53 9.58 -16.37
CA LEU A 541 -8.77 9.68 -15.60
C LEU A 541 -9.46 10.99 -15.99
N ALA A 542 -10.51 10.86 -16.80
CA ALA A 542 -11.42 11.95 -17.08
C ALA A 542 -12.44 12.08 -15.95
N VAL A 543 -12.70 13.31 -15.53
CA VAL A 543 -13.85 13.65 -14.68
C VAL A 543 -14.78 14.58 -15.47
N PRO A 544 -15.59 14.02 -16.40
CA PRO A 544 -16.52 14.82 -17.19
C PRO A 544 -17.77 15.19 -16.38
N ASP A 545 -18.16 16.46 -16.55
CA ASP A 545 -19.24 17.20 -15.93
C ASP A 545 -19.27 17.26 -14.40
N PHE A 546 -19.30 18.50 -13.91
CA PHE A 546 -19.71 18.87 -12.55
C PHE A 546 -21.08 19.55 -12.63
N ASP A 547 -22.13 18.77 -12.86
CA ASP A 547 -23.51 19.25 -12.71
C ASP A 547 -23.66 19.85 -11.30
N ASP A 548 -24.18 21.09 -11.24
CA ASP A 548 -24.61 21.72 -10.00
C ASP A 548 -25.87 21.00 -9.49
N VAL A 549 -25.68 20.11 -8.51
CA VAL A 549 -26.78 19.50 -7.77
C VAL A 549 -27.23 20.50 -6.71
N ASN A 550 -28.01 21.49 -7.16
CA ASN A 550 -28.64 22.49 -6.28
C ASN A 550 -29.67 21.89 -5.30
N ASP A 551 -29.95 20.58 -5.36
CA ASP A 551 -30.91 19.89 -4.49
C ASP A 551 -30.49 19.83 -3.00
N CYS A 552 -29.26 20.22 -2.64
CA CYS A 552 -28.87 20.44 -1.24
C CYS A 552 -29.60 21.64 -0.58
N CYS A 553 -30.31 22.46 -1.36
CA CYS A 553 -30.94 23.73 -0.97
C CYS A 553 -31.69 23.71 0.38
N LEU A 554 -32.51 22.68 0.66
CA LEU A 554 -33.47 22.69 1.76
C LEU A 554 -32.99 22.07 3.08
N HIS A 555 -31.76 21.54 3.16
CA HIS A 555 -31.35 20.82 4.37
C HIS A 555 -31.13 21.70 5.60
N GLY A 556 -32.07 21.66 6.55
CA GLY A 556 -31.98 22.39 7.81
C GLY A 556 -33.33 22.81 8.40
N GLY A 557 -33.27 23.71 9.37
CA GLY A 557 -34.42 24.39 9.95
C GLY A 557 -34.57 25.79 9.38
N TRP A 558 -35.74 26.11 8.82
CA TRP A 558 -36.00 27.35 8.09
C TRP A 558 -37.06 28.15 8.81
N VAL A 559 -36.84 29.46 9.02
CA VAL A 559 -37.85 30.34 9.60
C VAL A 559 -38.69 30.92 8.47
N VAL A 560 -39.96 30.55 8.45
CA VAL A 560 -40.90 30.93 7.39
C VAL A 560 -41.60 32.22 7.81
N ASN A 561 -41.59 33.23 6.95
CA ASN A 561 -42.20 34.52 7.24
C ASN A 561 -43.70 34.54 6.85
N ASN A 562 -44.43 35.58 7.25
CA ASN A 562 -45.88 35.64 7.05
C ASN A 562 -46.30 35.78 5.59
N ASP A 563 -45.46 36.36 4.73
CA ASP A 563 -45.73 36.56 3.32
C ASP A 563 -45.55 35.22 2.58
N ASP A 564 -44.50 34.44 2.89
CA ASP A 564 -44.31 33.06 2.39
C ASP A 564 -45.48 32.15 2.79
N ILE A 565 -46.00 32.27 4.03
CA ILE A 565 -47.16 31.49 4.50
C ILE A 565 -48.43 31.86 3.72
N ALA A 566 -48.61 33.14 3.37
CA ALA A 566 -49.74 33.56 2.55
C ALA A 566 -49.65 32.99 1.12
N GLU A 567 -48.43 32.93 0.56
CA GLU A 567 -48.16 32.32 -0.74
C GLU A 567 -48.41 30.80 -0.71
N LEU A 568 -47.85 30.06 0.26
CA LEU A 568 -48.10 28.63 0.45
C LEU A 568 -49.58 28.30 0.71
N SER A 569 -50.32 29.15 1.43
CA SER A 569 -51.76 28.99 1.64
C SER A 569 -52.56 29.18 0.33
N THR A 570 -52.18 30.14 -0.52
CA THR A 570 -52.79 30.31 -1.85
C THR A 570 -52.37 29.23 -2.87
N ALA A 571 -51.30 28.48 -2.60
CA ALA A 571 -50.91 27.28 -3.35
C ALA A 571 -51.77 26.05 -3.02
N GLY A 572 -52.77 26.15 -2.13
CA GLY A 572 -53.70 25.06 -1.79
C GLY A 572 -53.18 24.08 -0.74
N ILE A 573 -51.96 24.29 -0.23
CA ILE A 573 -51.50 23.63 0.99
C ILE A 573 -52.35 24.22 2.14
N GLY A 574 -53.17 23.38 2.77
CA GLY A 574 -54.19 23.78 3.77
C GLY A 574 -53.61 24.33 5.08
N LEU A 575 -52.95 25.49 5.00
CA LEU A 575 -52.42 26.28 6.12
C LEU A 575 -53.40 27.41 6.46
N PRO A 576 -53.65 27.68 7.76
CA PRO A 576 -54.54 28.76 8.19
C PRO A 576 -54.01 30.13 7.74
N VAL A 577 -54.82 30.86 6.97
CA VAL A 577 -54.48 32.09 6.23
C VAL A 577 -54.18 33.32 7.11
N SER A 578 -54.10 33.15 8.43
CA SER A 578 -53.56 34.14 9.36
C SER A 578 -53.06 33.45 10.64
N VAL A 579 -51.74 33.44 10.81
CA VAL A 579 -51.06 32.93 12.00
C VAL A 579 -50.18 34.00 12.61
N SER A 580 -50.09 34.02 13.94
CA SER A 580 -49.15 34.87 14.67
C SER A 580 -48.14 33.99 15.41
N GLY A 581 -46.88 34.43 15.43
CA GLY A 581 -45.77 33.66 15.98
C GLY A 581 -44.81 33.15 14.90
N GLN A 582 -43.65 32.66 15.32
CA GLN A 582 -42.63 32.13 14.43
C GLN A 582 -43.06 30.76 13.90
N PHE A 583 -42.97 30.59 12.58
CA PHE A 583 -43.20 29.33 11.88
C PHE A 583 -41.82 28.79 11.48
N SER A 584 -41.57 27.48 11.66
CA SER A 584 -40.32 26.88 11.18
C SER A 584 -40.56 25.59 10.43
N ALA A 585 -40.06 25.50 9.19
CA ALA A 585 -39.98 24.26 8.44
C ALA A 585 -38.69 23.50 8.80
N THR A 586 -38.68 22.18 8.66
CA THR A 586 -37.49 21.34 8.86
C THR A 586 -37.53 20.23 7.82
N PHE A 587 -36.49 20.13 6.98
CA PHE A 587 -36.41 19.11 5.94
C PHE A 587 -35.35 18.08 6.32
N GLY A 588 -35.79 16.85 6.56
CA GLY A 588 -34.97 15.69 6.95
C GLY A 588 -34.43 14.92 5.74
N THR A 589 -33.28 14.25 5.91
CA THR A 589 -32.57 13.51 4.83
C THR A 589 -33.34 12.28 4.34
N ASP A 590 -34.40 11.93 5.05
CA ASP A 590 -35.37 10.87 4.78
C ASP A 590 -36.60 11.38 4.00
N GLY A 591 -36.58 12.62 3.50
CA GLY A 591 -37.70 13.25 2.80
C GLY A 591 -38.85 13.67 3.73
N HIS A 592 -38.63 13.69 5.05
CA HIS A 592 -39.61 14.21 5.98
C HIS A 592 -39.60 15.74 5.98
N VAL A 593 -40.78 16.35 5.89
CA VAL A 593 -40.95 17.80 6.09
C VAL A 593 -41.77 18.03 7.35
N GLY A 594 -41.09 18.52 8.39
CA GLY A 594 -41.69 18.98 9.62
C GLY A 594 -42.02 20.47 9.54
N PHE A 595 -43.15 20.87 10.11
CA PHE A 595 -43.49 22.26 10.32
C PHE A 595 -43.90 22.47 11.78
N LEU A 596 -43.28 23.47 12.41
CA LEU A 596 -43.49 23.86 13.79
C LEU A 596 -44.13 25.25 13.85
N TRP A 597 -45.19 25.40 14.63
CA TRP A 597 -45.81 26.70 14.87
C TRP A 597 -46.43 26.77 16.25
N GLY A 598 -46.03 27.74 17.07
CA GLY A 598 -46.68 28.01 18.37
C GLY A 598 -46.74 26.81 19.34
N GLY A 599 -45.84 25.83 19.20
CA GLY A 599 -45.85 24.58 19.98
C GLY A 599 -46.69 23.45 19.37
N TYR A 600 -47.23 23.61 18.17
CA TYR A 600 -47.81 22.55 17.34
C TYR A 600 -46.75 22.01 16.39
N THR A 601 -46.68 20.68 16.22
CA THR A 601 -45.82 20.02 15.24
C THR A 601 -46.69 19.27 14.25
N ARG A 602 -46.52 19.55 12.96
CA ARG A 602 -47.12 18.80 11.86
C ARG A 602 -46.01 18.24 10.99
N ALA A 603 -45.91 16.93 10.89
CA ALA A 603 -44.88 16.28 10.09
C ALA A 603 -45.52 15.51 8.93
N TRP A 604 -44.93 15.67 7.75
CA TRP A 604 -45.25 14.94 6.55
C TRP A 604 -44.06 14.06 6.18
N SER A 605 -44.33 12.81 5.78
CA SER A 605 -43.33 11.92 5.18
C SER A 605 -43.82 11.52 3.80
N ALA A 606 -43.24 12.11 2.76
CA ALA A 606 -43.49 11.69 1.39
C ALA A 606 -42.53 10.54 1.06
N GLN A 607 -43.00 9.29 1.14
CA GLN A 607 -42.27 8.20 0.50
C GLN A 607 -42.58 8.17 -1.00
N LEU A 608 -41.56 7.83 -1.78
CA LEU A 608 -41.53 7.82 -3.25
C LEU A 608 -42.65 6.94 -3.88
N PRO A 609 -42.97 7.11 -5.18
CA PRO A 609 -44.33 7.02 -5.76
C PRO A 609 -45.22 5.78 -5.57
N ASP A 610 -44.74 4.69 -4.96
CA ASP A 610 -45.43 3.39 -4.88
C ASP A 610 -45.65 2.87 -3.43
N ALA A 611 -45.57 3.73 -2.40
CA ALA A 611 -45.71 3.34 -0.99
C ALA A 611 -46.81 4.09 -0.21
N ASP A 612 -47.45 3.38 0.73
CA ASP A 612 -48.54 3.86 1.60
C ASP A 612 -48.14 5.13 2.39
N ALA A 613 -48.71 6.29 2.04
CA ALA A 613 -48.41 7.54 2.75
C ALA A 613 -48.92 7.49 4.20
N GLN A 614 -48.03 7.78 5.17
CA GLN A 614 -48.38 7.94 6.58
C GLN A 614 -48.39 9.42 6.99
N TYR A 615 -49.47 9.83 7.65
CA TYR A 615 -49.63 11.15 8.26
C TYR A 615 -49.73 10.99 9.77
N THR A 616 -48.90 11.71 10.53
CA THR A 616 -48.94 11.70 12.00
C THR A 616 -49.05 13.11 12.55
N MET A 617 -50.05 13.33 13.41
CA MET A 617 -50.31 14.60 14.07
C MET A 617 -50.18 14.42 15.59
N THR A 618 -49.29 15.20 16.19
CA THR A 618 -49.06 15.20 17.65
C THR A 618 -49.37 16.58 18.21
N LEU A 619 -50.37 16.63 19.10
CA LEU A 619 -50.76 17.83 19.82
C LEU A 619 -50.03 17.84 21.17
N ASN A 620 -49.30 18.91 21.50
CA ASN A 620 -48.59 18.97 22.78
C ASN A 620 -49.58 18.89 23.97
N GLY A 621 -49.47 17.82 24.77
CA GLY A 621 -50.40 17.49 25.85
C GLY A 621 -51.62 16.62 25.47
N GLY A 622 -51.78 16.26 24.19
CA GLY A 622 -52.82 15.38 23.67
C GLY A 622 -52.25 14.12 23.00
N GLY A 623 -53.10 13.12 22.76
CA GLY A 623 -52.68 11.87 22.11
C GLY A 623 -52.31 12.06 20.64
N THR A 624 -51.25 11.36 20.20
CA THR A 624 -50.86 11.26 18.79
C THR A 624 -51.93 10.52 17.99
N GLN A 625 -52.26 11.02 16.79
CA GLN A 625 -53.07 10.31 15.81
C GLN A 625 -52.25 10.10 14.52
N SER A 626 -52.20 8.83 14.07
CA SER A 626 -51.54 8.42 12.84
C SER A 626 -52.57 7.81 11.88
N TYR A 627 -52.41 8.11 10.60
CA TYR A 627 -53.27 7.68 9.51
C TYR A 627 -52.38 7.11 8.39
N SER A 628 -52.80 6.02 7.75
CA SER A 628 -52.15 5.48 6.57
C SER A 628 -53.17 5.32 5.43
N THR A 629 -52.78 5.62 4.19
CA THR A 629 -53.64 5.39 3.02
C THR A 629 -52.97 4.39 2.08
N ARG A 630 -53.78 3.52 1.45
CA ARG A 630 -53.31 2.47 0.52
C ARG A 630 -53.60 2.70 -0.95
N ASN A 631 -54.27 3.82 -1.22
CA ASN A 631 -54.70 4.37 -2.50
C ASN A 631 -55.42 5.69 -2.13
N ALA A 632 -55.19 6.77 -2.86
CA ALA A 632 -55.56 8.13 -2.45
C ALA A 632 -57.08 8.40 -2.27
N ASN A 633 -57.96 7.47 -2.66
CA ASN A 633 -59.39 7.76 -2.88
C ASN A 633 -60.34 7.36 -1.74
N GLN A 634 -59.87 6.87 -0.58
CA GLN A 634 -60.72 6.64 0.60
C GLN A 634 -60.01 6.90 1.95
N LEU A 635 -60.43 7.95 2.64
CA LEU A 635 -60.19 8.16 4.08
C LEU A 635 -61.29 7.45 4.89
N THR A 636 -60.97 6.33 5.52
CA THR A 636 -61.92 5.60 6.38
C THR A 636 -61.66 5.93 7.85
N TYR A 637 -62.61 6.61 8.50
CA TYR A 637 -62.54 6.93 9.93
C TYR A 637 -62.75 5.67 10.79
N GLY A 638 -61.78 5.32 11.63
CA GLY A 638 -61.74 4.07 12.41
C GLY A 638 -61.77 4.23 13.93
N GLY A 639 -62.06 5.43 14.45
CA GLY A 639 -62.12 5.71 15.89
C GLY A 639 -63.57 5.68 16.45
N PRO A 640 -63.78 5.30 17.73
CA PRO A 640 -65.08 5.44 18.37
C PRO A 640 -65.47 6.92 18.56
N GLU A 641 -66.77 7.21 18.53
CA GLU A 641 -67.30 8.55 18.85
C GLU A 641 -66.83 9.01 20.24
N LEU A 642 -66.20 10.19 20.30
CA LEU A 642 -65.97 10.87 21.57
C LEU A 642 -67.26 11.58 21.99
N THR A 643 -67.84 11.12 23.11
CA THR A 643 -68.98 11.77 23.75
C THR A 643 -68.63 13.20 24.18
N PRO A 644 -69.55 14.18 24.09
CA PRO A 644 -69.26 15.54 24.54
C PRO A 644 -68.96 15.58 26.04
N LEU A 645 -67.76 16.04 26.40
CA LEU A 645 -67.40 16.29 27.79
C LEU A 645 -68.18 17.50 28.30
N GLN A 646 -68.82 17.34 29.47
CA GLN A 646 -69.75 18.33 30.01
C GLN A 646 -69.07 19.64 30.43
N SER A 647 -69.84 20.71 30.37
CA SER A 647 -69.49 22.03 30.90
C SER A 647 -69.36 22.03 32.43
N GLU A 648 -68.32 22.70 32.95
CA GLU A 648 -68.44 23.42 34.21
C GLU A 648 -68.29 24.93 33.96
N THR A 649 -69.17 25.70 34.61
CA THR A 649 -69.40 27.12 34.32
C THR A 649 -68.68 28.08 35.28
N ALA A 650 -68.28 29.23 34.71
CA ALA A 650 -68.36 30.61 35.24
C ALA A 650 -67.10 31.21 35.93
N PRO A 651 -66.95 32.57 35.96
CA PRO A 651 -67.93 33.62 35.58
C PRO A 651 -67.43 34.82 34.71
N PHE A 652 -68.36 35.43 33.94
CA PHE A 652 -68.37 36.84 33.41
C PHE A 652 -67.20 37.27 32.49
N ASP A 653 -67.30 38.09 31.42
CA ASP A 653 -68.37 38.72 30.63
C ASP A 653 -67.66 39.40 29.41
N GLN A 654 -68.25 39.80 28.26
CA GLN A 654 -69.60 39.78 27.68
C GLN A 654 -69.47 40.01 26.14
N ILE A 655 -70.52 39.74 25.33
CA ILE A 655 -70.74 40.22 23.92
C ILE A 655 -69.70 39.68 22.87
N VAL A 656 -69.94 38.69 21.97
CA VAL A 656 -71.09 38.27 21.13
C VAL A 656 -71.40 39.30 20.02
N GLU A 657 -71.18 39.02 18.72
CA GLU A 657 -71.98 38.09 17.91
C GLU A 657 -71.19 37.22 16.90
N PRO A 658 -71.76 36.07 16.49
CA PRO A 658 -71.13 35.11 15.57
C PRO A 658 -71.58 35.27 14.10
N TYR A 659 -70.78 34.74 13.17
CA TYR A 659 -71.28 34.27 11.87
C TYR A 659 -70.91 32.80 11.68
N PRO A 660 -71.87 31.93 11.29
CA PRO A 660 -71.57 30.55 10.95
C PRO A 660 -71.01 30.49 9.52
N VAL A 661 -69.83 29.89 9.35
CA VAL A 661 -69.38 29.41 8.04
C VAL A 661 -69.78 27.93 7.94
N ALA A 662 -70.62 27.62 6.95
CA ALA A 662 -71.05 26.26 6.70
C ALA A 662 -69.88 25.41 6.17
N LEU A 663 -69.73 24.21 6.73
CA LEU A 663 -68.92 23.13 6.17
C LEU A 663 -69.72 22.48 5.02
N ASP A 664 -69.79 23.16 3.87
CA ASP A 664 -70.33 22.60 2.64
C ASP A 664 -69.21 22.41 1.60
N ALA A 665 -69.10 21.14 1.15
CA ALA A 665 -68.42 20.70 -0.07
C ALA A 665 -67.02 21.26 -0.39
N TRP A 666 -65.99 20.61 0.16
CA TRP A 666 -64.68 20.51 -0.50
C TRP A 666 -64.40 19.06 -0.92
N TYR A 667 -65.05 18.65 -2.01
CA TYR A 667 -64.59 17.54 -2.86
C TYR A 667 -64.00 18.17 -4.12
N GLY A 668 -62.68 18.36 -4.11
CA GLY A 668 -61.89 18.66 -5.29
C GLY A 668 -60.92 17.52 -5.50
N ASP A 669 -61.27 16.57 -6.37
CA ASP A 669 -60.33 15.56 -6.84
C ASP A 669 -59.24 16.28 -7.67
N VAL A 670 -58.06 16.43 -7.08
CA VAL A 670 -56.85 16.84 -7.79
C VAL A 670 -55.71 15.95 -7.29
N GLU A 671 -55.24 15.04 -8.15
CA GLU A 671 -53.96 14.36 -7.94
C GLU A 671 -52.83 15.40 -8.02
N THR A 672 -52.46 15.99 -6.88
CA THR A 672 -51.32 16.89 -6.79
C THR A 672 -50.06 16.11 -6.44
N THR A 673 -49.44 15.52 -7.46
CA THR A 673 -48.01 15.21 -7.40
C THR A 673 -47.26 16.53 -7.35
N HIS A 674 -46.74 16.89 -6.18
CA HIS A 674 -45.92 18.09 -6.02
C HIS A 674 -44.53 17.79 -6.58
N LEU A 675 -44.17 18.46 -7.67
CA LEU A 675 -42.81 18.54 -8.16
C LEU A 675 -42.22 19.86 -7.66
N TYR A 676 -40.95 19.85 -7.27
CA TYR A 676 -40.21 21.04 -6.88
C TYR A 676 -38.86 21.04 -7.59
N GLU A 677 -38.35 22.24 -7.84
CA GLU A 677 -37.07 22.50 -8.50
C GLU A 677 -36.43 23.69 -7.76
N CYS A 678 -35.15 23.56 -7.41
CA CYS A 678 -34.44 24.55 -6.60
C CYS A 678 -33.40 25.30 -7.47
N GLU A 679 -33.43 26.63 -7.44
CA GLU A 679 -32.41 27.46 -8.08
C GLU A 679 -31.91 28.52 -7.08
N GLY A 680 -30.73 28.29 -6.49
CA GLY A 680 -30.17 29.15 -5.44
C GLY A 680 -30.94 29.04 -4.11
N ASP A 681 -31.25 30.19 -3.50
CA ASP A 681 -32.08 30.29 -2.28
C ASP A 681 -33.60 30.23 -2.59
N THR A 682 -33.98 29.96 -3.85
CA THR A 682 -35.37 29.97 -4.33
C THR A 682 -35.91 28.56 -4.57
N LEU A 683 -37.05 28.25 -3.95
CA LEU A 683 -37.78 26.99 -4.15
C LEU A 683 -38.96 27.20 -5.12
N THR A 684 -38.85 26.69 -6.35
CA THR A 684 -39.99 26.65 -7.29
C THR A 684 -40.79 25.37 -7.06
N MET A 685 -42.04 25.51 -6.58
CA MET A 685 -42.97 24.38 -6.47
C MET A 685 -43.96 24.36 -7.65
N PHE A 686 -43.89 23.32 -8.48
CA PHE A 686 -44.83 23.07 -9.56
C PHE A 686 -46.06 22.32 -9.06
N ILE A 687 -47.20 22.98 -9.13
CA ILE A 687 -48.52 22.39 -8.90
C ILE A 687 -49.22 22.26 -10.26
N ASN A 688 -49.68 21.06 -10.59
CA ASN A 688 -50.11 20.71 -11.94
C ASN A 688 -51.33 21.55 -12.39
N GLY A 689 -51.05 22.55 -13.23
CA GLY A 689 -52.01 23.54 -13.72
C GLY A 689 -51.28 24.61 -14.55
N PRO A 690 -51.96 25.33 -15.47
CA PRO A 690 -51.28 26.19 -16.43
C PRO A 690 -50.69 27.46 -15.78
N GLY A 691 -49.38 27.45 -15.55
CA GLY A 691 -48.54 28.64 -15.56
C GLY A 691 -48.47 29.47 -14.27
N LYS A 692 -48.18 28.83 -13.13
CA LYS A 692 -47.66 29.54 -11.95
C LYS A 692 -46.34 28.94 -11.47
N VAL A 693 -45.30 29.76 -11.56
CA VAL A 693 -44.02 29.63 -10.85
C VAL A 693 -44.16 30.52 -9.61
N PHE A 694 -43.66 30.05 -8.46
CA PHE A 694 -43.62 30.80 -7.20
C PHE A 694 -42.16 30.87 -6.78
N ASP A 695 -41.65 32.08 -6.57
CA ASP A 695 -40.28 32.33 -6.13
C ASP A 695 -40.29 32.71 -4.65
N ILE A 696 -40.16 31.71 -3.77
CA ILE A 696 -40.13 31.93 -2.32
C ILE A 696 -38.67 32.18 -1.89
N ASP A 697 -38.40 33.35 -1.30
CA ASP A 697 -37.08 33.79 -0.81
C ASP A 697 -36.82 33.29 0.63
N TRP A 698 -36.11 32.17 0.74
CA TRP A 698 -35.85 31.53 2.03
C TRP A 698 -34.60 32.10 2.72
N SER A 699 -34.65 33.36 3.16
CA SER A 699 -33.52 33.98 3.87
C SER A 699 -33.09 33.20 5.13
N ARG A 700 -31.87 32.62 5.09
CA ARG A 700 -31.35 31.68 6.11
C ARG A 700 -31.17 32.29 7.50
N VAL A 701 -31.37 31.47 8.54
CA VAL A 701 -30.81 31.69 9.89
C VAL A 701 -30.28 30.36 10.45
N ASN A 702 -28.95 30.20 10.46
CA ASN A 702 -28.11 29.17 11.11
C ASN A 702 -28.71 27.76 11.29
#